data_AF-A0AA92NVU7-F1
#
_entry.id   AF-A0AA92NVU7-F1
#
_cell.length_a   1.000
_cell.length_b   1.000
_cell.length_c   1.000
_cell.angle_alpha   90.00
_cell.angle_beta   90.00
_cell.angle_gamma   90.00
#
_symmetry.space_group_name_H-M   'P 1'
#
loop_
_entity.id
_entity.type
_entity.pdbx_description
1 polymer ?
#
loop_
_entity_poly.entity_id
_entity_poly.type
_entity_poly.pdbx_seq_one_letter_code
_entity_poly.pdbx_strand_id
1 'polypeptide(L)'
;MELVNFIWKNIIILGSVFLSIIIILSFLKFIYANIQKTVLSSFFNNEFLKGKTKGILSFILIAVFWSLQQKYNFIQFGKKENYIPLVISILTLYGILYTFLQFTISYALQNDKDKYWGKSTTKSYFIKNLGFSIFKSTMFKILLFYSTLYPLLTDEFLTKLNYFQINVLLQRFWEASVFIIFLLYAYLFFKSLNSLRFFYDMLEKNSLSQKWKIQEEIANEFKEYFKYCYRQKNSDLFIRIIINMIGTLKREEQSEVLIYILKEVFGDLHYKKYNNYIMDKLLNREHKHMPHFINELFIELYNEIEKCSFELSLKDYLIIYRLHDNAVFESVSNGDFIDNESAVTRIITIYSDVDSWREKECTYFKIPTVIKKHIRSYEDLEEIHRVMTNRCCYKFVQESRNAKPNNRDILVESYKSYLYELLKLYKDYFNDFKVSYFSYFWGASHSYSSTEHFDKQTKEIIYDYLIRMHYTLQNKEYAKFILKQLDYKYRVSFIFYHMLYTGESLEWQKDVLFFREIIQTSRWDETSSKEGIQKFVCQKMNDSNIGHRIDCNLIRFIYKNLHMQQLNKEILDMCLNERYLSYARLLKFNYIFSENRPSPFSFYDFEINSGKNSYYQDWKIEFLKEMIKAPNLLHDQFFSLHLYSLCKKVTYTLEQLAVENDFRVFFINHFFELSESNFVELINNYYLRTGIIEFLILKFSEEKYEYLKKESLIKHFSSRVKEIFHEENISIDEYVNNLINRANECRRNAILVIKKGEIERGLKKILNVV
;
A
#
# COMPACT_ATOMS: atom_id res chain seq x y z
N MET A 1 70.81 -28.47 -45.19
CA MET A 1 71.49 -27.68 -44.15
C MET A 1 71.21 -26.17 -44.29
N GLU A 2 71.19 -25.63 -45.51
CA GLU A 2 70.89 -24.21 -45.77
C GLU A 2 69.45 -23.77 -45.43
N LEU A 3 68.43 -24.60 -45.70
CA LEU A 3 67.03 -24.30 -45.32
C LEU A 3 66.83 -24.22 -43.80
N VAL A 4 67.51 -25.09 -43.05
CA VAL A 4 67.47 -25.10 -41.58
C VAL A 4 68.18 -23.87 -41.03
N ASN A 5 69.34 -23.49 -41.60
CA ASN A 5 70.03 -22.24 -41.22
C ASN A 5 69.22 -20.99 -41.60
N PHE A 6 68.50 -21.00 -42.72
CA PHE A 6 67.58 -19.93 -43.11
C PHE A 6 66.41 -19.81 -42.14
N ILE A 7 65.78 -20.94 -41.77
CA ILE A 7 64.70 -20.98 -40.77
C ILE A 7 65.23 -20.54 -39.39
N TRP A 8 66.40 -21.02 -38.96
CA TRP A 8 67.00 -20.62 -37.68
C TRP A 8 67.35 -19.13 -37.65
N LYS A 9 67.97 -18.58 -38.71
CA LYS A 9 68.22 -17.13 -38.82
C LYS A 9 66.94 -16.32 -38.77
N ASN A 10 65.89 -16.75 -39.48
CA ASN A 10 64.60 -16.05 -39.45
C ASN A 10 63.90 -16.19 -38.09
N ILE A 11 64.04 -17.31 -37.37
CA ILE A 11 63.52 -17.47 -36.00
C ILE A 11 64.29 -16.58 -35.00
N ILE A 12 65.62 -16.41 -35.15
CA ILE A 12 66.40 -15.44 -34.35
C ILE A 12 65.95 -14.03 -34.62
N ILE A 13 65.75 -13.67 -35.89
CA ILE A 13 65.30 -12.34 -36.28
C ILE A 13 63.87 -12.10 -35.80
N LEU A 14 62.97 -13.07 -35.93
CA LEU A 14 61.63 -12.99 -35.36
C LEU A 14 61.68 -12.87 -33.84
N GLY A 15 62.51 -13.67 -33.17
CA GLY A 15 62.71 -13.65 -31.72
C GLY A 15 63.29 -12.33 -31.22
N SER A 16 64.25 -11.74 -31.94
CA SER A 16 64.85 -10.45 -31.59
C SER A 16 63.89 -9.30 -31.85
N VAL A 17 63.11 -9.33 -32.94
CA VAL A 17 62.02 -8.39 -33.20
C VAL A 17 60.94 -8.52 -32.11
N PHE A 18 60.58 -9.74 -31.70
CA PHE A 18 59.61 -9.98 -30.63
C PHE A 18 60.11 -9.45 -29.29
N LEU A 19 61.38 -9.69 -28.95
CA LEU A 19 62.02 -9.20 -27.73
C LEU A 19 62.09 -7.66 -27.73
N SER A 20 62.42 -7.06 -28.88
CA SER A 20 62.43 -5.61 -29.07
C SER A 20 61.05 -4.99 -28.87
N ILE A 21 60.01 -5.62 -29.43
CA ILE A 21 58.62 -5.21 -29.26
C ILE A 21 58.18 -5.35 -27.81
N ILE A 22 58.56 -6.43 -27.11
CA ILE A 22 58.28 -6.63 -25.68
C ILE A 22 58.97 -5.57 -24.82
N ILE A 23 60.23 -5.25 -25.11
CA ILE A 23 61.00 -4.23 -24.37
C ILE A 23 60.37 -2.85 -24.59
N ILE A 24 60.05 -2.48 -25.84
CA ILE A 24 59.40 -1.20 -26.17
C ILE A 24 58.01 -1.11 -25.52
N LEU A 25 57.20 -2.18 -25.61
CA LEU A 25 55.88 -2.22 -24.98
C LEU A 25 55.97 -2.17 -23.45
N SER A 26 56.97 -2.81 -22.84
CA SER A 26 57.19 -2.77 -21.38
C SER A 26 57.66 -1.39 -20.92
N PHE A 27 58.53 -0.75 -21.69
CA PHE A 27 59.00 0.61 -21.45
C PHE A 27 57.86 1.63 -21.62
N LEU A 28 57.03 1.48 -22.64
CA LEU A 28 55.81 2.28 -22.84
C LEU A 28 54.80 2.06 -21.71
N LYS A 29 54.62 0.83 -21.25
CA LYS A 29 53.72 0.51 -20.13
C LYS A 29 54.23 1.10 -18.81
N PHE A 30 55.54 1.12 -18.60
CA PHE A 30 56.20 1.75 -17.45
C PHE A 30 56.08 3.28 -17.49
N ILE A 31 56.32 3.91 -18.65
CA ILE A 31 56.12 5.35 -18.85
C ILE A 31 54.65 5.72 -18.66
N TYR A 32 53.74 4.97 -19.26
CA TYR A 32 52.30 5.20 -19.14
C TYR A 32 51.83 5.02 -17.69
N ALA A 33 52.30 3.99 -16.99
CA ALA A 33 51.97 3.74 -15.58
C ALA A 33 52.51 4.83 -14.64
N ASN A 34 53.73 5.33 -14.87
CA ASN A 34 54.31 6.41 -14.07
C ASN A 34 53.66 7.77 -14.38
N ILE A 35 53.35 8.08 -15.63
CA ILE A 35 52.57 9.30 -15.96
C ILE A 35 51.15 9.19 -15.35
N GLN A 36 50.57 7.99 -15.35
CA GLN A 36 49.27 7.71 -14.75
C GLN A 36 49.25 7.85 -13.21
N LYS A 37 50.37 7.54 -12.53
CA LYS A 37 50.52 7.66 -11.08
C LYS A 37 50.84 9.09 -10.62
N THR A 38 51.70 9.80 -11.35
CA THR A 38 52.30 11.05 -10.89
C THR A 38 51.56 12.31 -11.38
N VAL A 39 50.89 12.26 -12.53
CA VAL A 39 50.16 13.41 -13.10
C VAL A 39 48.63 13.23 -13.08
N LEU A 40 48.17 11.97 -13.06
CA LEU A 40 46.78 11.62 -13.36
C LEU A 40 45.88 11.47 -12.12
N SER A 41 46.44 11.34 -10.91
CA SER A 41 45.68 11.25 -9.66
C SER A 41 45.23 12.61 -9.11
N SER A 42 45.96 13.69 -9.40
CA SER A 42 45.66 15.03 -8.87
C SER A 42 44.84 15.92 -9.81
N PHE A 43 44.75 15.60 -11.11
CA PHE A 43 44.16 16.51 -12.13
C PHE A 43 42.86 16.04 -12.81
N PHE A 44 42.38 14.80 -12.60
CA PHE A 44 41.31 14.24 -13.45
C PHE A 44 40.00 13.90 -12.74
N ASN A 45 39.08 14.88 -12.73
CA ASN A 45 37.63 14.63 -12.75
C ASN A 45 36.94 15.13 -14.04
N ASN A 46 37.68 15.71 -15.01
CA ASN A 46 37.12 16.26 -16.25
C ASN A 46 37.49 15.44 -17.49
N GLU A 47 36.50 14.90 -18.21
CA GLU A 47 36.68 14.09 -19.42
C GLU A 47 37.36 14.84 -20.58
N PHE A 48 37.15 16.16 -20.65
CA PHE A 48 37.66 17.01 -21.73
C PHE A 48 39.20 17.09 -21.76
N LEU A 49 39.84 17.10 -20.58
CA LEU A 49 41.30 17.15 -20.45
C LEU A 49 41.93 15.78 -20.76
N LYS A 50 41.19 14.68 -20.58
CA LYS A 50 41.65 13.30 -20.80
C LYS A 50 41.91 13.04 -22.30
N GLY A 51 41.15 13.71 -23.16
CA GLY A 51 41.34 13.68 -24.62
C GLY A 51 42.61 14.42 -25.07
N LYS A 52 42.88 15.61 -24.51
CA LYS A 52 44.04 16.43 -24.89
C LYS A 52 45.38 15.79 -24.51
N THR A 53 45.50 15.18 -23.33
CA THR A 53 46.74 14.54 -22.88
C THR A 53 47.11 13.28 -23.67
N LYS A 54 46.12 12.48 -24.09
CA LYS A 54 46.33 11.33 -25.00
C LYS A 54 46.86 11.76 -26.38
N GLY A 55 46.38 12.90 -26.89
CA GLY A 55 46.88 13.47 -28.15
C GLY A 55 48.34 13.90 -28.07
N ILE A 56 48.72 14.62 -27.01
CA ILE A 56 50.09 15.09 -26.77
C ILE A 56 51.07 13.92 -26.65
N LEU A 57 50.71 12.88 -25.89
CA LEU A 57 51.56 11.69 -25.72
C LEU A 57 51.83 10.97 -27.06
N SER A 58 50.82 10.92 -27.93
CA SER A 58 50.92 10.29 -29.26
C SER A 58 51.87 11.06 -30.18
N PHE A 59 51.85 12.40 -30.12
CA PHE A 59 52.79 13.24 -30.87
C PHE A 59 54.22 13.10 -30.39
N ILE A 60 54.44 13.04 -29.06
CA ILE A 60 55.77 12.81 -28.48
C ILE A 60 56.34 11.47 -28.97
N LEU A 61 55.51 10.42 -28.99
CA LEU A 61 55.90 9.11 -29.48
C LEU A 61 56.32 9.13 -30.95
N ILE A 62 55.52 9.77 -31.81
CA ILE A 62 55.83 9.91 -33.25
C ILE A 62 57.14 10.69 -33.43
N ALA A 63 57.35 11.77 -32.67
CA ALA A 63 58.58 12.56 -32.72
C ALA A 63 59.80 11.75 -32.25
N VAL A 64 59.66 10.91 -31.21
CA VAL A 64 60.71 10.00 -30.75
C VAL A 64 61.03 8.96 -31.82
N PHE A 65 60.04 8.29 -32.41
CA PHE A 65 60.27 7.32 -33.49
C PHE A 65 60.90 7.97 -34.72
N TRP A 66 60.47 9.18 -35.09
CA TRP A 66 61.05 9.93 -36.19
C TRP A 66 62.51 10.32 -35.92
N SER A 67 62.81 10.84 -34.72
CA SER A 67 64.19 11.20 -34.34
C SER A 67 65.13 10.00 -34.24
N LEU A 68 64.64 8.86 -33.73
CA LEU A 68 65.39 7.59 -33.72
C LEU A 68 65.65 7.11 -35.14
N GLN A 69 64.67 7.22 -36.04
CA GLN A 69 64.81 6.81 -37.43
C GLN A 69 65.78 7.73 -38.18
N GLN A 70 65.75 9.03 -37.90
CA GLN A 70 66.69 10.01 -38.44
C GLN A 70 68.14 9.75 -37.98
N LYS A 71 68.33 9.39 -36.69
CA LYS A 71 69.66 9.23 -36.09
C LYS A 71 70.30 7.87 -36.37
N TYR A 72 69.52 6.79 -36.37
CA TYR A 72 70.04 5.42 -36.43
C TYR A 72 69.65 4.65 -37.70
N ASN A 73 68.70 5.16 -38.50
CA ASN A 73 68.25 4.51 -39.74
C ASN A 73 67.98 3.00 -39.54
N PHE A 74 67.23 2.68 -38.49
CA PHE A 74 67.03 1.30 -38.05
C PHE A 74 65.94 0.57 -38.84
N ILE A 75 65.08 1.32 -39.55
CA ILE A 75 64.10 0.79 -40.50
C ILE A 75 64.58 1.10 -41.92
N GLN A 76 64.81 0.08 -42.74
CA GLN A 76 65.09 0.28 -44.17
C GLN A 76 64.12 -0.57 -44.97
N PHE A 77 63.22 0.09 -45.69
CA PHE A 77 62.47 -0.54 -46.75
C PHE A 77 63.36 -0.48 -48.00
N GLY A 78 63.44 -1.57 -48.76
CA GLY A 78 64.41 -1.73 -49.86
C GLY A 78 64.25 -0.73 -51.02
N LYS A 79 64.47 -1.18 -52.26
CA LYS A 79 64.35 -0.29 -53.43
C LYS A 79 62.96 0.37 -53.52
N LYS A 80 62.88 1.59 -54.07
CA LYS A 80 61.65 2.38 -54.30
C LYS A 80 60.52 1.58 -54.95
N GLU A 81 60.88 0.64 -55.82
CA GLU A 81 59.97 -0.33 -56.48
C GLU A 81 59.08 -1.10 -55.49
N ASN A 82 59.53 -1.30 -54.25
CA ASN A 82 58.82 -2.04 -53.21
C ASN A 82 57.86 -1.18 -52.37
N TYR A 83 57.85 0.14 -52.54
CA TYR A 83 57.06 1.03 -51.68
C TYR A 83 55.55 0.94 -51.96
N ILE A 84 55.17 0.86 -53.23
CA ILE A 84 53.76 0.70 -53.64
C ILE A 84 53.20 -0.65 -53.16
N PRO A 85 53.86 -1.80 -53.40
CA PRO A 85 53.43 -3.09 -52.84
C PRO A 85 53.28 -3.10 -51.32
N LEU A 86 54.15 -2.40 -50.59
CA LEU A 86 54.10 -2.28 -49.13
C LEU A 86 52.83 -1.53 -48.68
N VAL A 87 52.50 -0.42 -49.33
CA VAL A 87 51.27 0.33 -49.04
C VAL A 87 50.02 -0.48 -49.35
N ILE A 88 49.99 -1.19 -50.49
CA ILE A 88 48.89 -2.10 -50.85
C ILE A 88 48.73 -3.17 -49.76
N SER A 89 49.82 -3.73 -49.26
CA SER A 89 49.79 -4.74 -48.18
C SER A 89 49.20 -4.17 -46.87
N ILE A 90 49.58 -2.95 -46.48
CA ILE A 90 49.06 -2.27 -45.28
C ILE A 90 47.56 -1.98 -45.40
N LEU A 91 47.11 -1.50 -46.56
CA LEU A 91 45.70 -1.26 -46.84
C LEU A 91 44.89 -2.56 -46.90
N THR A 92 45.47 -3.63 -47.43
CA THR A 92 44.84 -4.96 -47.47
C THR A 92 44.68 -5.52 -46.05
N LEU A 93 45.70 -5.39 -45.19
CA LEU A 93 45.60 -5.75 -43.77
C LEU A 93 44.52 -4.96 -43.04
N TYR A 94 44.38 -3.66 -43.34
CA TYR A 94 43.29 -2.84 -42.82
C TYR A 94 41.92 -3.39 -43.24
N GLY A 95 41.75 -3.69 -44.53
CA GLY A 95 40.51 -4.20 -45.10
C GLY A 95 40.10 -5.56 -44.54
N ILE A 96 41.05 -6.50 -44.38
CA ILE A 96 40.82 -7.80 -43.76
C ILE A 96 40.35 -7.62 -42.31
N LEU A 97 41.04 -6.78 -41.54
CA LEU A 97 40.71 -6.53 -40.14
C LEU A 97 39.32 -5.87 -39.97
N TYR A 98 38.97 -4.95 -40.87
CA TYR A 98 37.64 -4.33 -40.91
C TYR A 98 36.54 -5.34 -41.23
N THR A 99 36.75 -6.19 -42.24
CA THR A 99 35.78 -7.20 -42.68
C THR A 99 35.55 -8.26 -41.61
N PHE A 100 36.63 -8.73 -40.96
CA PHE A 100 36.55 -9.66 -39.82
C PHE A 100 35.69 -9.10 -38.68
N LEU A 101 35.78 -7.79 -38.42
CA LEU A 101 34.97 -7.15 -37.39
C LEU A 101 33.52 -7.03 -37.76
N GLN A 102 33.25 -6.62 -38.99
CA GLN A 102 31.89 -6.53 -39.49
C GLN A 102 31.21 -7.90 -39.45
N PHE A 103 31.93 -8.97 -39.80
CA PHE A 103 31.46 -10.34 -39.67
C PHE A 103 31.18 -10.72 -38.20
N THR A 104 32.13 -10.50 -37.30
CA THR A 104 31.99 -10.83 -35.87
C THR A 104 30.81 -10.10 -35.21
N ILE A 105 30.63 -8.81 -35.53
CA ILE A 105 29.52 -7.99 -35.03
C ILE A 105 28.18 -8.44 -35.63
N SER A 106 28.15 -8.77 -36.93
CA SER A 106 26.91 -9.19 -37.60
C SER A 106 26.46 -10.58 -37.12
N TYR A 107 27.40 -11.51 -36.94
CA TYR A 107 27.15 -12.83 -36.36
C TYR A 107 26.60 -12.72 -34.93
N ALA A 108 27.18 -11.84 -34.12
CA ALA A 108 26.71 -11.56 -32.76
C ALA A 108 25.29 -10.96 -32.71
N LEU A 109 24.90 -10.15 -33.71
CA LEU A 109 23.56 -9.55 -33.78
C LEU A 109 22.47 -10.56 -34.21
N GLN A 110 22.83 -11.58 -34.99
CA GLN A 110 21.91 -12.60 -35.51
C GLN A 110 21.64 -13.75 -34.53
N ASN A 111 22.51 -13.97 -33.53
CA ASN A 111 22.36 -15.05 -32.57
C ASN A 111 21.55 -14.60 -31.34
N ASP A 112 20.31 -15.07 -31.21
CA ASP A 112 19.46 -14.74 -30.05
C ASP A 112 19.99 -15.32 -28.72
N LYS A 113 20.87 -16.33 -28.75
CA LYS A 113 21.54 -16.85 -27.55
C LYS A 113 22.66 -15.93 -27.04
N ASP A 114 23.11 -14.97 -27.86
CA ASP A 114 24.15 -14.00 -27.51
C ASP A 114 23.58 -12.71 -26.90
N LYS A 115 22.25 -12.56 -26.85
CA LYS A 115 21.59 -11.38 -26.31
C LYS A 115 21.27 -11.55 -24.83
N TYR A 116 21.61 -10.54 -24.04
CA TYR A 116 21.18 -10.39 -22.66
C TYR A 116 20.57 -8.98 -22.51
N TRP A 117 19.29 -8.90 -22.12
CA TRP A 117 18.54 -7.64 -22.07
C TRP A 117 18.65 -6.83 -23.38
N GLY A 118 18.52 -7.52 -24.51
CA GLY A 118 18.56 -6.92 -25.86
C GLY A 118 19.95 -6.48 -26.36
N LYS A 119 21.00 -6.54 -25.53
CA LYS A 119 22.38 -6.21 -25.94
C LYS A 119 23.19 -7.50 -26.18
N SER A 120 24.02 -7.49 -27.21
CA SER A 120 24.91 -8.62 -27.54
C SER A 120 26.11 -8.66 -26.58
N THR A 121 26.30 -9.80 -25.92
CA THR A 121 27.42 -10.03 -25.00
C THR A 121 28.74 -10.05 -25.75
N THR A 122 28.77 -10.70 -26.91
CA THR A 122 29.94 -10.81 -27.79
C THR A 122 30.36 -9.44 -28.33
N LYS A 123 29.41 -8.61 -28.77
CA LYS A 123 29.69 -7.27 -29.30
C LYS A 123 30.27 -6.35 -28.24
N SER A 124 29.67 -6.27 -27.05
CA SER A 124 30.18 -5.40 -25.97
C SER A 124 31.60 -5.83 -25.56
N TYR A 125 31.84 -7.14 -25.41
CA TYR A 125 33.15 -7.70 -25.11
C TYR A 125 34.22 -7.30 -26.14
N PHE A 126 33.95 -7.51 -27.43
CA PHE A 126 34.92 -7.26 -28.49
C PHE A 126 35.21 -5.78 -28.70
N ILE A 127 34.20 -4.91 -28.66
CA ILE A 127 34.42 -3.46 -28.80
C ILE A 127 35.33 -2.93 -27.69
N LYS A 128 35.12 -3.37 -26.44
CA LYS A 128 35.86 -2.88 -25.27
C LYS A 128 37.28 -3.43 -25.21
N ASN A 129 37.48 -4.70 -25.55
CA ASN A 129 38.79 -5.34 -25.40
C ASN A 129 39.72 -5.14 -26.59
N LEU A 130 39.21 -5.05 -27.82
CA LEU A 130 40.07 -4.96 -29.00
C LEU A 130 40.68 -3.56 -29.21
N GLY A 131 40.12 -2.51 -28.62
CA GLY A 131 40.74 -1.17 -28.63
C GLY A 131 40.64 -0.43 -29.97
N PHE A 132 39.54 -0.64 -30.72
CA PHE A 132 39.31 -0.05 -32.04
C PHE A 132 39.20 1.47 -32.09
N SER A 133 39.13 2.13 -30.93
CA SER A 133 39.23 3.59 -30.85
C SER A 133 40.50 4.13 -31.52
N ILE A 134 41.56 3.33 -31.63
CA ILE A 134 42.82 3.69 -32.29
C ILE A 134 42.58 4.02 -33.78
N PHE A 135 41.77 3.26 -34.51
CA PHE A 135 41.48 3.53 -35.94
C PHE A 135 40.54 4.72 -36.15
N LYS A 136 39.72 5.05 -35.15
CA LYS A 136 38.90 6.26 -35.16
C LYS A 136 39.72 7.53 -34.89
N SER A 137 40.95 7.39 -34.36
CA SER A 137 41.82 8.52 -34.06
C SER A 137 42.19 9.29 -35.33
N THR A 138 42.06 10.62 -35.26
CA THR A 138 42.51 11.53 -36.32
C THR A 138 43.99 11.32 -36.67
N MET A 139 44.82 11.00 -35.68
CA MET A 139 46.26 10.76 -35.90
C MET A 139 46.53 9.52 -36.74
N PHE A 140 45.80 8.43 -36.48
CA PHE A 140 45.95 7.21 -37.28
C PHE A 140 45.53 7.47 -38.73
N LYS A 141 44.44 8.21 -38.94
CA LYS A 141 43.99 8.60 -40.29
C LYS A 141 45.02 9.45 -41.02
N ILE A 142 45.64 10.41 -40.32
CA ILE A 142 46.70 11.27 -40.89
C ILE A 142 47.95 10.44 -41.25
N LEU A 143 48.40 9.56 -40.36
CA LEU A 143 49.54 8.68 -40.61
C LEU A 143 49.27 7.74 -41.79
N LEU A 144 48.08 7.12 -41.83
CA LEU A 144 47.67 6.23 -42.91
C LEU A 144 47.64 6.99 -44.25
N PHE A 145 47.02 8.17 -44.27
CA PHE A 145 46.95 9.03 -45.44
C PHE A 145 48.34 9.44 -45.94
N TYR A 146 49.23 9.87 -45.03
CA TYR A 146 50.60 10.22 -45.36
C TYR A 146 51.39 9.01 -45.89
N SER A 147 51.25 7.84 -45.25
CA SER A 147 51.87 6.60 -45.69
C SER A 147 51.41 6.17 -47.08
N THR A 148 50.17 6.46 -47.46
CA THR A 148 49.63 6.16 -48.80
C THR A 148 50.06 7.14 -49.89
N LEU A 149 50.23 8.43 -49.55
CA LEU A 149 50.51 9.46 -50.53
C LEU A 149 52.00 9.56 -50.90
N TYR A 150 52.89 9.35 -49.94
CA TYR A 150 54.32 9.56 -50.16
C TYR A 150 54.90 8.74 -51.33
N PRO A 151 54.56 7.45 -51.52
CA PRO A 151 55.06 6.67 -52.67
C PRO A 151 54.53 7.12 -54.03
N LEU A 152 53.49 7.97 -54.06
CA LEU A 152 52.89 8.54 -55.27
C LEU A 152 53.48 9.91 -55.63
N LEU A 153 54.38 10.47 -54.80
CA LEU A 153 55.04 11.73 -55.08
C LEU A 153 56.05 11.54 -56.23
N THR A 154 55.88 12.31 -57.30
CA THR A 154 56.76 12.28 -58.49
C THR A 154 58.18 12.74 -58.17
N ASP A 155 59.18 12.16 -58.85
CA ASP A 155 60.59 12.50 -58.65
C ASP A 155 60.91 13.99 -58.91
N GLU A 156 60.17 14.68 -59.80
CA GLU A 156 60.25 16.14 -60.00
C GLU A 156 59.87 16.97 -58.76
N PHE A 157 58.95 16.45 -57.93
CA PHE A 157 58.49 17.14 -56.72
C PHE A 157 59.48 16.93 -55.57
N LEU A 158 60.09 15.75 -55.50
CA LEU A 158 61.12 15.39 -54.52
C LEU A 158 62.47 16.09 -54.83
N THR A 159 62.81 16.28 -56.10
CA THR A 159 64.04 16.99 -56.52
C THR A 159 63.97 18.50 -56.25
N LYS A 160 62.80 19.15 -56.38
CA LYS A 160 62.61 20.55 -55.93
C LYS A 160 62.84 20.76 -54.43
N LEU A 161 62.67 19.72 -53.62
CA LEU A 161 62.88 19.72 -52.18
C LEU A 161 64.29 19.28 -51.74
N ASN A 162 65.13 18.82 -52.68
CA ASN A 162 66.51 18.37 -52.39
C ASN A 162 67.45 19.51 -51.97
N TYR A 163 67.13 20.77 -52.28
CA TYR A 163 67.99 21.92 -51.96
C TYR A 163 68.22 22.12 -50.44
N PHE A 164 67.38 21.53 -49.59
CA PHE A 164 67.45 21.63 -48.12
C PHE A 164 67.58 20.27 -47.39
N GLN A 165 67.95 19.18 -48.08
CA GLN A 165 67.93 17.80 -47.52
C GLN A 165 66.55 17.33 -46.98
N ILE A 166 65.47 18.06 -47.31
CA ILE A 166 64.10 17.79 -46.84
C ILE A 166 63.59 16.43 -47.33
N ASN A 167 64.04 15.98 -48.51
CA ASN A 167 63.66 14.69 -49.07
C ASN A 167 64.03 13.51 -48.16
N VAL A 168 65.23 13.55 -47.55
CA VAL A 168 65.68 12.52 -46.60
C VAL A 168 64.80 12.54 -45.35
N LEU A 169 64.47 13.73 -44.82
CA LEU A 169 63.59 13.89 -43.66
C LEU A 169 62.18 13.36 -43.91
N LEU A 170 61.59 13.65 -45.08
CA LEU A 170 60.27 13.18 -45.48
C LEU A 170 60.24 11.66 -45.65
N GLN A 171 61.31 11.08 -46.23
CA GLN A 171 61.48 9.64 -46.34
C GLN A 171 61.56 8.99 -44.95
N ARG A 172 62.39 9.51 -44.05
CA ARG A 172 62.52 8.97 -42.68
C ARG A 172 61.21 9.05 -41.90
N PHE A 173 60.47 10.14 -42.08
CA PHE A 173 59.16 10.29 -41.46
C PHE A 173 58.14 9.29 -42.04
N TRP A 174 58.20 9.03 -43.35
CA TRP A 174 57.36 8.00 -43.99
C TRP A 174 57.69 6.59 -43.49
N GLU A 175 58.97 6.23 -43.43
CA GLU A 175 59.44 4.94 -42.91
C GLU A 175 58.98 4.72 -41.46
N ALA A 176 59.12 5.74 -40.61
CA ALA A 176 58.63 5.72 -39.24
C ALA A 176 57.09 5.59 -39.17
N SER A 177 56.37 6.30 -40.03
CA SER A 177 54.89 6.26 -40.08
C SER A 177 54.38 4.87 -40.46
N VAL A 178 54.96 4.27 -41.49
CA VAL A 178 54.63 2.90 -41.93
C VAL A 178 54.93 1.89 -40.82
N PHE A 179 56.07 2.02 -40.15
CA PHE A 179 56.45 1.14 -39.05
C PHE A 179 55.53 1.26 -37.84
N ILE A 180 55.12 2.48 -37.46
CA ILE A 180 54.14 2.71 -36.40
C ILE A 180 52.79 2.06 -36.75
N ILE A 181 52.32 2.21 -37.99
CA ILE A 181 51.09 1.57 -38.45
C ILE A 181 51.20 0.04 -38.38
N PHE A 182 52.33 -0.52 -38.82
CA PHE A 182 52.58 -1.95 -38.74
C PHE A 182 52.60 -2.47 -37.29
N LEU A 183 53.28 -1.77 -36.38
CA LEU A 183 53.29 -2.10 -34.95
C LEU A 183 51.88 -2.07 -34.33
N LEU A 184 51.05 -1.10 -34.74
CA LEU A 184 49.66 -1.02 -34.29
C LEU A 184 48.84 -2.23 -34.79
N TYR A 185 49.02 -2.65 -36.04
CA TYR A 185 48.38 -3.87 -36.55
C TYR A 185 48.84 -5.12 -35.82
N ALA A 186 50.16 -5.27 -35.60
CA ALA A 186 50.70 -6.41 -34.84
C ALA A 186 50.14 -6.43 -33.40
N TYR A 187 50.12 -5.29 -32.71
CA TYR A 187 49.53 -5.16 -31.38
C TYR A 187 48.06 -5.58 -31.37
N LEU A 188 47.26 -5.10 -32.32
CA LEU A 188 45.85 -5.44 -32.43
C LEU A 188 45.63 -6.91 -32.75
N PHE A 189 46.45 -7.49 -33.62
CA PHE A 189 46.42 -8.91 -33.93
C PHE A 189 46.66 -9.76 -32.66
N PHE A 190 47.72 -9.48 -31.91
CA PHE A 190 47.98 -10.18 -30.64
C PHE A 190 46.86 -9.97 -29.61
N LYS A 191 46.34 -8.74 -29.52
CA LYS A 191 45.22 -8.43 -28.63
C LYS A 191 43.95 -9.17 -29.04
N SER A 192 43.74 -9.36 -30.35
CA SER A 192 42.59 -10.09 -30.89
C SER A 192 42.68 -11.58 -30.65
N LEU A 193 43.86 -12.19 -30.79
CA LEU A 193 44.10 -13.59 -30.43
C LEU A 193 43.85 -13.84 -28.94
N ASN A 194 44.37 -12.96 -28.07
CA ASN A 194 44.10 -13.06 -26.63
C ASN A 194 42.61 -12.90 -26.32
N SER A 195 41.94 -11.93 -26.95
CA SER A 195 40.50 -11.71 -26.75
C SER A 195 39.65 -12.89 -27.25
N LEU A 196 40.01 -13.51 -28.38
CA LEU A 196 39.36 -14.71 -28.89
C LEU A 196 39.52 -15.89 -27.94
N ARG A 197 40.72 -16.12 -27.40
CA ARG A 197 40.96 -17.16 -26.39
C ARG A 197 40.07 -16.96 -25.16
N PHE A 198 40.05 -15.75 -24.60
CA PHE A 198 39.18 -15.45 -23.46
C PHE A 198 37.68 -15.52 -23.80
N PHE A 199 37.29 -15.26 -25.05
CA PHE A 199 35.92 -15.41 -25.50
C PHE A 199 35.49 -16.88 -25.50
N TYR A 200 36.33 -17.79 -26.00
CA TYR A 200 36.08 -19.23 -25.91
C TYR A 200 36.03 -19.72 -24.45
N ASP A 201 36.96 -19.26 -23.60
CA ASP A 201 36.94 -19.58 -22.16
C ASP A 201 35.65 -19.10 -21.46
N MET A 202 35.03 -18.00 -21.95
CA MET A 202 33.76 -17.49 -21.42
C MET A 202 32.51 -18.18 -21.97
N LEU A 203 32.56 -18.73 -23.20
CA LEU A 203 31.47 -19.55 -23.72
C LEU A 203 31.34 -20.87 -22.94
N GLU A 204 32.46 -21.41 -22.43
CA GLU A 204 32.46 -22.64 -21.64
C GLU A 204 32.05 -22.45 -20.16
N LYS A 205 32.26 -21.25 -19.59
CA LYS A 205 31.91 -20.93 -18.20
C LYS A 205 30.85 -19.84 -18.15
N ASN A 206 29.59 -20.22 -17.88
CA ASN A 206 28.43 -19.33 -17.71
C ASN A 206 28.79 -17.91 -17.22
N SER A 207 28.59 -16.93 -18.11
CA SER A 207 29.27 -15.63 -18.10
C SER A 207 28.63 -14.56 -17.19
N LEU A 208 28.58 -14.81 -15.88
CA LEU A 208 28.06 -13.84 -14.89
C LEU A 208 28.72 -12.44 -14.99
N SER A 209 30.02 -12.39 -15.28
CA SER A 209 30.78 -11.14 -15.38
C SER A 209 30.44 -10.26 -16.59
N GLN A 210 29.95 -10.84 -17.69
CA GLN A 210 29.51 -10.09 -18.88
C GLN A 210 28.10 -9.55 -18.69
N LYS A 211 27.21 -10.36 -18.11
CA LYS A 211 25.86 -9.92 -17.74
C LYS A 211 25.95 -8.68 -16.86
N TRP A 212 26.75 -8.71 -15.79
CA TRP A 212 26.95 -7.56 -14.90
C TRP A 212 27.45 -6.29 -15.62
N LYS A 213 28.33 -6.41 -16.62
CA LYS A 213 28.79 -5.26 -17.41
C LYS A 213 27.70 -4.67 -18.30
N ILE A 214 26.86 -5.52 -18.90
CA ILE A 214 25.71 -5.05 -19.67
C ILE A 214 24.72 -4.32 -18.76
N GLN A 215 24.48 -4.85 -17.56
CA GLN A 215 23.67 -4.19 -16.55
C GLN A 215 24.22 -2.80 -16.20
N GLU A 216 25.52 -2.70 -15.92
CA GLU A 216 26.20 -1.43 -15.64
C GLU A 216 26.14 -0.44 -16.82
N GLU A 217 26.33 -0.92 -18.05
CA GLU A 217 26.23 -0.09 -19.27
C GLU A 217 24.81 0.47 -19.44
N ILE A 218 23.78 -0.37 -19.28
CA ILE A 218 22.37 0.04 -19.33
C ILE A 218 22.07 1.04 -18.20
N ALA A 219 22.46 0.73 -16.97
CA ALA A 219 22.25 1.61 -15.82
C ALA A 219 22.85 3.01 -16.04
N ASN A 220 24.07 3.09 -16.57
CA ASN A 220 24.72 4.36 -16.88
C ASN A 220 24.01 5.12 -18.00
N GLU A 221 23.52 4.43 -19.04
CA GLU A 221 22.75 5.02 -20.13
C GLU A 221 21.48 5.70 -19.57
N PHE A 222 20.74 4.99 -18.72
CA PHE A 222 19.51 5.53 -18.10
C PHE A 222 19.76 6.62 -17.06
N LYS A 223 20.87 6.56 -16.31
CA LYS A 223 21.28 7.65 -15.41
C LYS A 223 21.53 8.94 -16.22
N GLU A 224 22.13 8.86 -17.40
CA GLU A 224 22.33 10.02 -18.28
C GLU A 224 21.01 10.51 -18.91
N TYR A 225 20.14 9.60 -19.38
CA TYR A 225 18.81 9.99 -19.88
C TYR A 225 17.98 10.68 -18.80
N PHE A 226 18.01 10.18 -17.57
CA PHE A 226 17.31 10.80 -16.45
C PHE A 226 17.78 12.23 -16.21
N LYS A 227 19.11 12.47 -16.13
CA LYS A 227 19.68 13.82 -15.98
C LYS A 227 19.28 14.74 -17.12
N TYR A 228 19.25 14.23 -18.35
CA TYR A 228 18.82 14.98 -19.52
C TYR A 228 17.34 15.38 -19.44
N CYS A 229 16.45 14.43 -19.16
CA CYS A 229 15.00 14.65 -19.07
C CYS A 229 14.65 15.59 -17.91
N TYR A 230 15.34 15.46 -16.78
CA TYR A 230 15.20 16.36 -15.65
C TYR A 230 15.56 17.82 -16.00
N ARG A 231 16.68 18.04 -16.69
CA ARG A 231 17.07 19.39 -17.16
C ARG A 231 16.04 19.99 -18.12
N GLN A 232 15.37 19.15 -18.90
CA GLN A 232 14.30 19.57 -19.81
C GLN A 232 12.92 19.68 -19.15
N LYS A 233 12.78 19.25 -17.89
CA LYS A 233 11.50 19.15 -17.17
C LYS A 233 10.45 18.34 -17.94
N ASN A 234 10.87 17.25 -18.59
CA ASN A 234 9.99 16.38 -19.37
C ASN A 234 10.06 14.95 -18.83
N SER A 235 9.16 14.62 -17.90
CA SER A 235 9.05 13.30 -17.27
C SER A 235 8.60 12.24 -18.27
N ASP A 236 7.63 12.56 -19.13
CA ASP A 236 7.09 11.67 -20.16
C ASP A 236 8.17 11.13 -21.10
N LEU A 237 9.15 11.96 -21.47
CA LEU A 237 10.24 11.55 -22.34
C LEU A 237 11.04 10.39 -21.73
N PHE A 238 11.33 10.46 -20.42
CA PHE A 238 12.07 9.41 -19.74
C PHE A 238 11.28 8.10 -19.70
N ILE A 239 9.98 8.18 -19.38
CA ILE A 239 9.09 7.01 -19.37
C ILE A 239 9.02 6.37 -20.76
N ARG A 240 8.80 7.17 -21.81
CA ARG A 240 8.78 6.66 -23.19
C ARG A 240 10.07 5.95 -23.59
N ILE A 241 11.24 6.45 -23.17
CA ILE A 241 12.53 5.79 -23.44
C ILE A 241 12.60 4.43 -22.73
N ILE A 242 12.22 4.36 -21.45
CA ILE A 242 12.17 3.11 -20.68
C ILE A 242 11.21 2.12 -21.33
N ILE A 243 9.97 2.53 -21.59
CA ILE A 243 8.93 1.66 -22.15
C ILE A 243 9.30 1.16 -23.54
N ASN A 244 9.83 2.02 -24.40
CA ASN A 244 10.28 1.61 -25.74
C ASN A 244 11.39 0.57 -25.68
N MET A 245 12.35 0.69 -24.76
CA MET A 245 13.38 -0.32 -24.59
C MET A 245 12.77 -1.64 -24.10
N ILE A 246 11.98 -1.59 -23.03
CA ILE A 246 11.37 -2.78 -22.42
C ILE A 246 10.47 -3.51 -23.42
N GLY A 247 9.71 -2.76 -24.24
CA GLY A 247 8.84 -3.32 -25.28
C GLY A 247 9.59 -4.12 -26.35
N THR A 248 10.91 -3.94 -26.49
CA THR A 248 11.75 -4.74 -27.41
C THR A 248 12.30 -6.03 -26.79
N LEU A 249 12.12 -6.23 -25.48
CA LEU A 249 12.63 -7.38 -24.73
C LEU A 249 11.60 -8.51 -24.66
N LYS A 250 12.08 -9.73 -24.39
CA LYS A 250 11.21 -10.89 -24.11
C LYS A 250 10.43 -10.67 -22.82
N ARG A 251 9.18 -11.17 -22.77
CA ARG A 251 8.28 -10.99 -21.61
C ARG A 251 8.92 -11.39 -20.28
N GLU A 252 9.70 -12.47 -20.25
CA GLU A 252 10.33 -12.93 -19.00
C GLU A 252 11.39 -11.94 -18.46
N GLU A 253 11.99 -11.11 -19.32
CA GLU A 253 13.04 -10.15 -18.97
C GLU A 253 12.47 -8.76 -18.62
N GLN A 254 11.24 -8.44 -19.04
CA GLN A 254 10.67 -7.09 -18.96
C GLN A 254 10.56 -6.57 -17.53
N SER A 255 10.02 -7.37 -16.61
CA SER A 255 9.89 -7.01 -15.19
C SER A 255 11.28 -6.82 -14.55
N GLU A 256 12.20 -7.75 -14.79
CA GLU A 256 13.55 -7.71 -14.21
C GLU A 256 14.30 -6.44 -14.63
N VAL A 257 14.26 -6.11 -15.92
CA VAL A 257 14.93 -4.93 -16.48
C VAL A 257 14.30 -3.64 -15.97
N LEU A 258 12.97 -3.56 -15.92
CA LEU A 258 12.27 -2.39 -15.38
C LEU A 258 12.70 -2.12 -13.94
N ILE A 259 12.59 -3.12 -13.07
CA ILE A 259 12.94 -3.00 -11.66
C ILE A 259 14.42 -2.67 -11.49
N TYR A 260 15.30 -3.27 -12.29
CA TYR A 260 16.73 -2.96 -12.24
C TYR A 260 17.03 -1.51 -12.63
N ILE A 261 16.49 -1.03 -13.75
CA ILE A 261 16.68 0.36 -14.20
C ILE A 261 16.18 1.34 -13.14
N LEU A 262 14.98 1.10 -12.59
CA LEU A 262 14.41 1.96 -11.54
C LEU A 262 15.28 1.96 -10.28
N LYS A 263 15.76 0.80 -9.82
CA LYS A 263 16.67 0.71 -8.66
C LYS A 263 17.98 1.45 -8.90
N GLU A 264 18.57 1.32 -10.08
CA GLU A 264 19.84 1.98 -10.38
C GLU A 264 19.71 3.49 -10.53
N VAL A 265 18.63 3.97 -11.15
CA VAL A 265 18.41 5.40 -11.35
C VAL A 265 17.99 6.09 -10.06
N PHE A 266 17.13 5.45 -9.25
CA PHE A 266 16.49 6.07 -8.09
C PHE A 266 16.99 5.58 -6.74
N GLY A 267 17.76 4.48 -6.66
CA GLY A 267 18.19 3.86 -5.41
C GLY A 267 19.44 4.46 -4.77
N ASP A 268 20.12 5.41 -5.46
CA ASP A 268 21.32 6.07 -4.94
C ASP A 268 21.36 7.54 -5.42
N LEU A 269 20.29 8.29 -5.14
CA LEU A 269 20.18 9.72 -5.51
C LEU A 269 21.06 10.65 -4.65
N HIS A 270 22.09 10.10 -3.98
CA HIS A 270 23.16 10.87 -3.36
C HIS A 270 23.95 11.67 -4.42
N TYR A 271 23.42 12.83 -4.79
CA TYR A 271 24.20 13.86 -5.45
C TYR A 271 25.31 14.28 -4.48
N LYS A 272 26.52 13.73 -4.68
CA LYS A 272 27.74 14.20 -4.02
C LYS A 272 27.77 15.73 -4.13
N LYS A 273 27.72 16.43 -3.00
CA LYS A 273 27.94 17.88 -2.86
C LYS A 273 29.14 18.25 -3.73
N TYR A 274 28.89 18.85 -4.90
CA TYR A 274 29.96 19.41 -5.71
C TYR A 274 30.43 20.66 -4.97
N ASN A 275 31.65 20.63 -4.41
CA ASN A 275 32.27 21.69 -3.60
C ASN A 275 32.53 23.04 -4.33
N ASN A 276 31.80 23.36 -5.40
CA ASN A 276 31.93 24.63 -6.12
C ASN A 276 30.78 25.58 -5.77
N TYR A 277 31.05 26.50 -4.84
CA TYR A 277 30.18 27.54 -4.30
C TYR A 277 29.41 28.38 -5.35
N ILE A 278 29.93 28.48 -6.58
CA ILE A 278 29.30 29.26 -7.68
C ILE A 278 28.26 28.42 -8.46
N MET A 279 28.50 27.11 -8.63
CA MET A 279 27.52 26.20 -9.26
C MET A 279 26.37 25.87 -8.32
N ASP A 280 26.64 25.86 -7.02
CA ASP A 280 25.65 25.57 -5.98
C ASP A 280 24.47 26.55 -6.00
N LYS A 281 24.67 27.81 -6.43
CA LYS A 281 23.58 28.81 -6.50
C LYS A 281 22.65 28.62 -7.72
N LEU A 282 23.18 28.08 -8.83
CA LEU A 282 22.40 27.73 -10.03
C LEU A 282 21.73 26.36 -9.87
N LEU A 283 22.46 25.38 -9.33
CA LEU A 283 21.96 24.05 -8.99
C LEU A 283 20.88 24.10 -7.87
N ASN A 284 21.01 24.98 -6.87
CA ASN A 284 20.00 25.14 -5.82
C ASN A 284 18.62 25.60 -6.32
N ARG A 285 18.51 26.20 -7.51
CA ARG A 285 17.21 26.51 -8.14
C ARG A 285 16.66 25.32 -8.92
N GLU A 286 17.51 24.53 -9.58
CA GLU A 286 17.11 23.28 -10.23
C GLU A 286 16.65 22.26 -9.19
N HIS A 287 17.45 21.99 -8.15
CA HIS A 287 17.19 20.98 -7.11
C HIS A 287 15.86 21.14 -6.35
N LYS A 288 15.25 22.34 -6.33
CA LYS A 288 13.94 22.53 -5.68
C LYS A 288 12.80 21.79 -6.39
N HIS A 289 12.88 21.60 -7.72
CA HIS A 289 11.84 20.95 -8.52
C HIS A 289 12.00 19.43 -8.58
N MET A 290 13.19 18.90 -8.27
CA MET A 290 13.48 17.45 -8.34
C MET A 290 12.41 16.56 -7.68
N PRO A 291 11.93 16.86 -6.46
CA PRO A 291 10.94 16.00 -5.83
C PRO A 291 9.60 15.95 -6.58
N HIS A 292 9.15 17.09 -7.13
CA HIS A 292 7.93 17.16 -7.94
C HIS A 292 8.10 16.40 -9.25
N PHE A 293 9.25 16.57 -9.92
CA PHE A 293 9.57 15.86 -11.15
C PHE A 293 9.57 14.33 -10.95
N ILE A 294 10.19 13.85 -9.87
CA ILE A 294 10.19 12.41 -9.54
C ILE A 294 8.75 11.94 -9.28
N ASN A 295 7.96 12.70 -8.52
CA ASN A 295 6.58 12.33 -8.22
C ASN A 295 5.72 12.20 -9.50
N GLU A 296 5.78 13.19 -10.39
CA GLU A 296 5.09 13.16 -11.69
C GLU A 296 5.55 11.98 -12.55
N LEU A 297 6.85 11.70 -12.58
CA LEU A 297 7.42 10.57 -13.31
C LEU A 297 6.86 9.23 -12.83
N PHE A 298 6.75 9.01 -11.52
CA PHE A 298 6.17 7.77 -10.99
C PHE A 298 4.65 7.67 -11.25
N ILE A 299 3.92 8.79 -11.18
CA ILE A 299 2.50 8.81 -11.55
C ILE A 299 2.32 8.37 -13.02
N GLU A 300 3.12 8.93 -13.93
CA GLU A 300 3.04 8.56 -15.35
C GLU A 300 3.56 7.15 -15.62
N LEU A 301 4.57 6.69 -14.87
CA LEU A 301 5.04 5.31 -14.93
C LEU A 301 3.89 4.31 -14.64
N TYR A 302 3.08 4.55 -13.60
CA TYR A 302 1.94 3.68 -13.31
C TYR A 302 0.90 3.69 -14.44
N ASN A 303 0.62 4.86 -15.03
CA ASN A 303 -0.31 4.99 -16.16
C ASN A 303 0.19 4.20 -17.39
N GLU A 304 1.47 4.31 -17.72
CA GLU A 304 2.06 3.64 -18.88
C GLU A 304 2.22 2.13 -18.69
N ILE A 305 2.53 1.68 -17.47
CA ILE A 305 2.57 0.25 -17.14
C ILE A 305 1.19 -0.39 -17.40
N GLU A 306 0.12 0.29 -17.00
CA GLU A 306 -1.25 -0.18 -17.20
C GLU A 306 -1.63 -0.22 -18.70
N LYS A 307 -1.26 0.79 -19.49
CA LYS A 307 -1.52 0.83 -20.94
C LYS A 307 -0.76 -0.25 -21.70
N CYS A 308 0.49 -0.52 -21.32
CA CYS A 308 1.37 -1.44 -22.04
C CYS A 308 1.15 -2.92 -21.68
N SER A 309 0.25 -3.24 -20.76
CA SER A 309 -0.06 -4.62 -20.32
C SER A 309 1.15 -5.43 -19.84
N PHE A 310 2.12 -4.77 -19.18
CA PHE A 310 3.24 -5.50 -18.59
C PHE A 310 2.75 -6.41 -17.45
N GLU A 311 3.15 -7.68 -17.48
CA GLU A 311 2.86 -8.64 -16.43
C GLU A 311 3.81 -8.42 -15.23
N LEU A 312 3.45 -7.45 -14.37
CA LEU A 312 4.13 -7.23 -13.09
C LEU A 312 3.41 -7.97 -11.96
N SER A 313 4.19 -8.60 -11.08
CA SER A 313 3.65 -9.18 -9.85
C SER A 313 3.33 -8.08 -8.82
N LEU A 314 2.49 -8.38 -7.83
CA LEU A 314 2.25 -7.45 -6.71
C LEU A 314 3.57 -7.03 -6.03
N LYS A 315 4.51 -7.98 -5.88
CA LYS A 315 5.83 -7.72 -5.31
C LYS A 315 6.61 -6.67 -6.11
N ASP A 316 6.53 -6.71 -7.44
CA ASP A 316 7.19 -5.74 -8.32
C ASP A 316 6.58 -4.36 -8.15
N TYR A 317 5.25 -4.26 -8.13
CA TYR A 317 4.55 -3.00 -7.85
C TYR A 317 4.93 -2.41 -6.49
N LEU A 318 5.05 -3.24 -5.44
CA LEU A 318 5.44 -2.78 -4.12
C LEU A 318 6.92 -2.36 -4.05
N ILE A 319 7.80 -2.93 -4.87
CA ILE A 319 9.17 -2.45 -5.03
C ILE A 319 9.17 -1.05 -5.68
N ILE A 320 8.42 -0.86 -6.77
CA ILE A 320 8.28 0.44 -7.44
C ILE A 320 7.72 1.48 -6.46
N TYR A 321 6.73 1.10 -5.66
CA TYR A 321 6.10 1.98 -4.69
C TYR A 321 7.06 2.40 -3.55
N ARG A 322 7.91 1.49 -3.06
CA ARG A 322 8.99 1.83 -2.10
C ARG A 322 10.04 2.74 -2.73
N LEU A 323 10.44 2.48 -3.97
CA LEU A 323 11.42 3.31 -4.68
C LEU A 323 10.90 4.73 -4.90
N HIS A 324 9.60 4.89 -5.22
CA HIS A 324 8.96 6.19 -5.33
C HIS A 324 9.05 6.98 -4.03
N ASP A 325 8.69 6.39 -2.89
CA ASP A 325 8.77 7.06 -1.58
C ASP A 325 10.20 7.46 -1.24
N ASN A 326 11.16 6.53 -1.36
CA ASN A 326 12.56 6.77 -1.04
C ASN A 326 13.16 7.86 -1.93
N ALA A 327 12.92 7.81 -3.25
CA ALA A 327 13.47 8.78 -4.20
C ALA A 327 12.96 10.20 -3.94
N VAL A 328 11.65 10.35 -3.66
CA VAL A 328 11.08 11.65 -3.30
C VAL A 328 11.67 12.12 -1.96
N PHE A 329 11.73 11.26 -0.95
CA PHE A 329 12.27 11.60 0.37
C PHE A 329 13.75 12.02 0.33
N GLU A 330 14.59 11.27 -0.37
CA GLU A 330 16.02 11.59 -0.56
C GLU A 330 16.21 12.92 -1.29
N SER A 331 15.41 13.18 -2.33
CA SER A 331 15.46 14.44 -3.08
C SER A 331 15.01 15.66 -2.27
N VAL A 332 14.19 15.46 -1.22
CA VAL A 332 13.76 16.53 -0.30
C VAL A 332 14.79 16.76 0.81
N SER A 333 15.37 15.69 1.35
CA SER A 333 16.24 15.74 2.53
C SER A 333 17.67 16.22 2.24
N ASN A 334 18.09 16.33 0.98
CA ASN A 334 19.39 16.90 0.55
C ASN A 334 20.61 16.35 1.33
N GLY A 335 20.51 15.15 1.92
CA GLY A 335 21.56 14.54 2.75
C GLY A 335 21.84 15.22 4.11
N ASP A 336 21.16 16.30 4.47
CA ASP A 336 21.34 16.99 5.75
C ASP A 336 20.18 16.62 6.69
N PHE A 337 20.47 15.82 7.72
CA PHE A 337 19.54 15.35 8.78
C PHE A 337 18.92 16.48 9.65
N ILE A 338 19.09 17.74 9.28
CA ILE A 338 19.12 18.85 10.24
C ILE A 338 17.74 19.48 10.49
N ASP A 339 16.70 19.23 9.67
CA ASP A 339 15.34 19.63 10.06
C ASP A 339 14.23 18.75 9.45
N ASN A 340 13.85 17.70 10.19
CA ASN A 340 12.78 16.75 9.83
C ASN A 340 11.45 17.45 9.49
N GLU A 341 11.15 18.62 10.06
CA GLU A 341 9.87 19.30 9.88
C GLU A 341 9.76 20.03 8.53
N SER A 342 10.85 20.64 8.08
CA SER A 342 10.90 21.31 6.77
C SER A 342 10.73 20.30 5.62
N ALA A 343 11.30 19.10 5.79
CA ALA A 343 11.17 17.99 4.84
C ALA A 343 9.72 17.49 4.77
N VAL A 344 9.07 17.28 5.92
CA VAL A 344 7.65 16.88 5.98
C VAL A 344 6.75 17.90 5.28
N THR A 345 6.95 19.19 5.53
CA THR A 345 6.16 20.26 4.90
C THR A 345 6.28 20.21 3.37
N ARG A 346 7.50 19.98 2.85
CA ARG A 346 7.73 19.83 1.41
C ARG A 346 7.09 18.57 0.86
N ILE A 347 7.18 17.43 1.55
CA ILE A 347 6.52 16.19 1.16
C ILE A 347 5.00 16.38 1.07
N ILE A 348 4.37 16.97 2.09
CA ILE A 348 2.95 17.30 2.04
C ILE A 348 2.63 18.16 0.82
N THR A 349 3.44 19.17 0.54
CA THR A 349 3.24 20.05 -0.63
C THR A 349 3.37 19.31 -1.97
N ILE A 350 4.23 18.30 -2.07
CA ILE A 350 4.42 17.49 -3.30
C ILE A 350 3.23 16.55 -3.54
N TYR A 351 2.65 16.00 -2.47
CA TYR A 351 1.56 15.03 -2.54
C TYR A 351 0.16 15.65 -2.36
N SER A 352 0.09 16.96 -2.11
CA SER A 352 -1.17 17.69 -2.05
C SER A 352 -1.50 18.27 -3.42
N ASP A 353 -2.76 18.15 -3.82
CA ASP A 353 -3.25 18.82 -5.01
C ASP A 353 -3.23 20.34 -4.80
N VAL A 354 -2.62 21.09 -5.72
CA VAL A 354 -2.48 22.55 -5.59
C VAL A 354 -3.80 23.26 -5.94
N ASP A 355 -4.67 22.57 -6.69
CA ASP A 355 -5.87 23.14 -7.28
C ASP A 355 -7.16 22.97 -6.44
N SER A 356 -7.12 22.31 -5.27
CA SER A 356 -8.31 22.15 -4.41
C SER A 356 -8.45 23.29 -3.39
N TRP A 357 -9.25 24.30 -3.72
CA TRP A 357 -9.46 25.50 -2.88
C TRP A 357 -10.24 25.20 -1.58
N ARG A 358 -10.70 23.95 -1.39
CA ARG A 358 -11.64 23.58 -0.31
C ARG A 358 -11.09 22.65 0.75
N GLU A 359 -9.98 21.97 0.53
CA GLU A 359 -9.25 21.18 1.54
C GLU A 359 -8.01 20.65 0.80
N LYS A 360 -6.81 20.84 1.37
CA LYS A 360 -5.60 20.24 0.80
C LYS A 360 -5.66 18.74 1.05
N GLU A 361 -6.19 17.98 0.10
CA GLU A 361 -6.17 16.52 0.18
C GLU A 361 -4.74 16.04 -0.11
N CYS A 362 -4.10 15.46 0.91
CA CYS A 362 -2.76 14.89 0.78
C CYS A 362 -2.86 13.41 0.40
N THR A 363 -2.27 13.05 -0.73
CA THR A 363 -2.32 11.69 -1.28
C THR A 363 -1.14 10.80 -0.88
N TYR A 364 -0.33 11.23 0.09
CA TYR A 364 0.92 10.53 0.46
C TYR A 364 0.72 9.05 0.78
N PHE A 365 -0.30 8.68 1.57
CA PHE A 365 -0.57 7.27 1.91
C PHE A 365 -1.53 6.56 0.93
N LYS A 366 -1.91 7.18 -0.20
CA LYS A 366 -2.89 6.62 -1.14
C LYS A 366 -2.32 5.39 -1.85
N ILE A 367 -3.05 4.27 -1.84
CA ILE A 367 -2.68 3.08 -2.62
C ILE A 367 -2.98 3.36 -4.10
N PRO A 368 -1.99 3.24 -5.02
CA PRO A 368 -2.25 3.37 -6.45
C PRO A 368 -3.28 2.34 -6.94
N THR A 369 -4.15 2.74 -7.86
CA THR A 369 -5.20 1.89 -8.43
C THR A 369 -4.66 0.62 -9.06
N VAL A 370 -3.50 0.70 -9.70
CA VAL A 370 -2.83 -0.44 -10.32
C VAL A 370 -2.47 -1.51 -9.28
N ILE A 371 -1.98 -1.12 -8.10
CA ILE A 371 -1.67 -2.05 -7.01
C ILE A 371 -2.96 -2.74 -6.52
N LYS A 372 -4.04 -1.97 -6.37
CA LYS A 372 -5.33 -2.49 -5.89
C LYS A 372 -5.91 -3.59 -6.77
N LYS A 373 -5.76 -3.49 -8.09
CA LYS A 373 -6.22 -4.52 -9.04
C LYS A 373 -5.49 -5.86 -8.91
N HIS A 374 -4.33 -5.88 -8.26
CA HIS A 374 -3.49 -7.07 -8.10
C HIS A 374 -3.60 -7.72 -6.72
N ILE A 375 -4.42 -7.18 -5.82
CA ILE A 375 -4.70 -7.77 -4.51
C ILE A 375 -5.59 -9.00 -4.72
N ARG A 376 -5.15 -10.16 -4.24
CA ARG A 376 -5.87 -11.43 -4.39
C ARG A 376 -6.14 -12.15 -3.07
N SER A 377 -5.44 -11.76 -2.00
CA SER A 377 -5.61 -12.38 -0.69
C SER A 377 -5.38 -11.39 0.45
N TYR A 378 -5.57 -11.86 1.68
CA TYR A 378 -5.24 -11.04 2.84
C TYR A 378 -3.73 -10.87 3.03
N GLU A 379 -2.90 -11.85 2.64
CA GLU A 379 -1.43 -11.73 2.73
C GLU A 379 -0.92 -10.58 1.85
N ASP A 380 -1.59 -10.30 0.74
CA ASP A 380 -1.31 -9.14 -0.12
C ASP A 380 -1.62 -7.82 0.58
N LEU A 381 -2.78 -7.73 1.26
CA LEU A 381 -3.12 -6.59 2.11
C LEU A 381 -2.12 -6.43 3.24
N GLU A 382 -1.60 -7.56 3.74
CA GLU A 382 -0.56 -7.53 4.74
C GLU A 382 0.73 -6.88 4.18
N GLU A 383 1.21 -7.38 3.06
CA GLU A 383 2.41 -6.83 2.45
C GLU A 383 2.27 -5.34 2.13
N ILE A 384 1.10 -4.89 1.66
CA ILE A 384 0.80 -3.46 1.40
C ILE A 384 0.93 -2.63 2.68
N HIS A 385 0.32 -3.05 3.78
CA HIS A 385 0.36 -2.28 5.01
C HIS A 385 1.77 -2.20 5.58
N ARG A 386 2.54 -3.30 5.50
CA ARG A 386 3.97 -3.30 5.85
C ARG A 386 4.76 -2.29 5.03
N VAL A 387 4.44 -2.10 3.75
CA VAL A 387 5.07 -1.04 2.95
C VAL A 387 4.68 0.34 3.47
N MET A 388 3.40 0.55 3.75
CA MET A 388 2.87 1.85 4.21
C MET A 388 3.45 2.28 5.56
N THR A 389 3.58 1.37 6.53
CA THR A 389 4.17 1.67 7.84
C THR A 389 5.68 1.90 7.79
N ASN A 390 6.36 1.43 6.75
CA ASN A 390 7.79 1.68 6.54
C ASN A 390 8.08 2.99 5.80
N ARG A 391 7.04 3.71 5.34
CA ARG A 391 7.21 4.99 4.66
C ARG A 391 7.78 6.05 5.59
N CYS A 392 8.60 6.95 5.04
CA CYS A 392 9.35 7.92 5.85
C CYS A 392 8.47 8.84 6.69
N CYS A 393 7.27 9.20 6.22
CA CYS A 393 6.36 10.07 6.98
C CYS A 393 5.50 9.35 8.02
N TYR A 394 5.50 8.01 8.07
CA TYR A 394 4.65 7.26 9.01
C TYR A 394 4.98 7.55 10.49
N LYS A 395 6.26 7.72 10.82
CA LYS A 395 6.69 8.11 12.18
C LYS A 395 6.02 9.39 12.70
N PHE A 396 5.68 10.34 11.82
CA PHE A 396 5.00 11.58 12.22
C PHE A 396 3.50 11.40 12.44
N VAL A 397 2.90 10.33 11.89
CA VAL A 397 1.54 9.90 12.23
C VAL A 397 1.55 9.29 13.65
N GLN A 398 2.57 8.49 13.97
CA GLN A 398 2.71 7.81 15.27
C GLN A 398 3.10 8.75 16.42
N GLU A 399 4.10 9.63 16.23
CA GLU A 399 4.68 10.43 17.31
C GLU A 399 3.94 11.76 17.56
N SER A 400 3.70 12.08 18.83
CA SER A 400 3.14 13.36 19.29
C SER A 400 4.19 14.45 19.52
N ARG A 401 5.39 14.35 18.91
CA ARG A 401 6.48 15.32 19.11
C ARG A 401 7.08 15.76 17.76
N ASN A 402 7.38 17.06 17.68
CA ASN A 402 8.24 17.71 16.67
C ASN A 402 7.66 18.04 15.27
N ALA A 403 6.36 17.91 15.03
CA ALA A 403 5.73 18.48 13.81
C ALA A 403 4.71 19.56 14.17
N LYS A 404 4.65 20.65 13.39
CA LYS A 404 3.54 21.62 13.43
C LYS A 404 2.19 20.88 13.38
N PRO A 405 1.23 21.24 14.26
CA PRO A 405 -0.08 20.58 14.35
C PRO A 405 -0.74 20.36 12.98
N ASN A 406 -0.84 21.42 12.16
CA ASN A 406 -1.48 21.36 10.85
C ASN A 406 -0.88 20.30 9.90
N ASN A 407 0.46 20.16 9.88
CA ASN A 407 1.11 19.19 8.99
C ASN A 407 0.84 17.75 9.43
N ARG A 408 0.86 17.55 10.75
CA ARG A 408 0.54 16.26 11.36
C ARG A 408 -0.91 15.90 11.06
N ASP A 409 -1.84 16.82 11.24
CA ASP A 409 -3.26 16.60 10.99
C ASP A 409 -3.53 16.20 9.52
N ILE A 410 -2.87 16.87 8.56
CA ILE A 410 -2.96 16.52 7.14
C ILE A 410 -2.45 15.09 6.87
N LEU A 411 -1.32 14.70 7.46
CA LEU A 411 -0.78 13.35 7.31
C LEU A 411 -1.66 12.30 8.01
N VAL A 412 -2.20 12.61 9.18
CA VAL A 412 -3.13 11.75 9.91
C VAL A 412 -4.39 11.52 9.10
N GLU A 413 -4.98 12.54 8.48
CA GLU A 413 -6.15 12.38 7.62
C GLU A 413 -5.82 11.60 6.33
N SER A 414 -4.64 11.81 5.74
CA SER A 414 -4.16 10.99 4.62
C SER A 414 -4.03 9.51 5.01
N TYR A 415 -3.44 9.23 6.17
CA TYR A 415 -3.29 7.87 6.70
C TYR A 415 -4.63 7.24 7.08
N LYS A 416 -5.56 8.04 7.63
CA LYS A 416 -6.93 7.63 7.97
C LYS A 416 -7.70 7.19 6.73
N SER A 417 -7.64 7.98 5.66
CA SER A 417 -8.27 7.65 4.38
C SER A 417 -7.74 6.32 3.82
N TYR A 418 -6.41 6.15 3.84
CA TYR A 418 -5.76 4.89 3.50
C TYR A 418 -6.23 3.72 4.37
N LEU A 419 -6.26 3.88 5.70
CA LEU A 419 -6.60 2.79 6.61
C LEU A 419 -8.07 2.39 6.47
N TYR A 420 -8.97 3.34 6.22
CA TYR A 420 -10.38 3.05 5.91
C TYR A 420 -10.50 2.24 4.61
N GLU A 421 -9.75 2.62 3.58
CA GLU A 421 -9.70 1.87 2.32
C GLU A 421 -9.18 0.44 2.54
N LEU A 422 -8.10 0.30 3.30
CA LEU A 422 -7.52 -1.00 3.64
C LEU A 422 -8.52 -1.87 4.42
N LEU A 423 -9.15 -1.36 5.48
CA LEU A 423 -10.16 -2.07 6.27
C LEU A 423 -11.37 -2.48 5.41
N LYS A 424 -11.76 -1.63 4.44
CA LYS A 424 -12.82 -1.99 3.51
C LYS A 424 -12.42 -3.19 2.64
N LEU A 425 -11.18 -3.24 2.15
CA LEU A 425 -10.67 -4.38 1.37
C LEU A 425 -10.55 -5.65 2.21
N TYR A 426 -10.12 -5.55 3.47
CA TYR A 426 -10.05 -6.71 4.39
C TYR A 426 -11.40 -7.39 4.58
N LYS A 427 -12.51 -6.65 4.47
CA LYS A 427 -13.87 -7.20 4.61
C LYS A 427 -14.19 -8.26 3.55
N ASP A 428 -13.53 -8.24 2.39
CA ASP A 428 -13.76 -9.24 1.35
C ASP A 428 -13.04 -10.57 1.64
N TYR A 429 -11.98 -10.54 2.46
CA TYR A 429 -11.11 -11.69 2.75
C TYR A 429 -11.17 -12.20 4.20
N PHE A 430 -11.95 -11.59 5.09
CA PHE A 430 -11.92 -11.94 6.52
C PHE A 430 -12.44 -13.35 6.85
N ASN A 431 -13.21 -13.98 5.96
CA ASN A 431 -13.64 -15.36 6.16
C ASN A 431 -12.47 -16.35 5.98
N ASP A 432 -11.52 -16.06 5.09
CA ASP A 432 -10.34 -16.90 4.84
C ASP A 432 -9.41 -16.90 6.06
N PHE A 433 -9.36 -15.77 6.78
CA PHE A 433 -8.67 -15.63 8.07
C PHE A 433 -9.18 -16.54 9.18
N LYS A 434 -10.47 -16.92 9.16
CA LYS A 434 -11.03 -17.81 10.20
C LYS A 434 -10.44 -19.23 10.10
N VAL A 435 -9.82 -19.58 8.97
CA VAL A 435 -9.31 -20.93 8.67
C VAL A 435 -7.79 -21.06 8.93
N SER A 436 -7.02 -19.97 8.85
CA SER A 436 -5.56 -19.96 9.09
C SER A 436 -5.19 -19.55 10.53
N TYR A 437 -4.19 -20.22 11.12
CA TYR A 437 -3.75 -19.96 12.51
C TYR A 437 -3.21 -18.52 12.68
N PHE A 438 -3.90 -17.76 13.53
CA PHE A 438 -3.62 -16.41 14.03
C PHE A 438 -2.13 -16.02 14.12
N SER A 439 -1.62 -15.30 13.11
CA SER A 439 -0.33 -14.59 13.18
C SER A 439 -0.26 -13.26 12.41
N TYR A 440 -1.30 -12.83 11.66
CA TYR A 440 -1.22 -11.66 10.76
C TYR A 440 -2.50 -10.80 10.73
N PHE A 441 -2.64 -9.79 11.59
CA PHE A 441 -3.60 -8.67 11.44
C PHE A 441 -3.24 -7.43 12.31
N TRP A 442 -2.13 -7.38 13.04
CA TRP A 442 -0.98 -6.56 12.62
C TRP A 442 0.06 -6.59 13.74
N GLY A 443 0.64 -7.76 14.01
CA GLY A 443 1.87 -7.88 14.81
C GLY A 443 2.37 -9.32 14.82
N ALA A 444 3.65 -9.66 14.61
CA ALA A 444 4.83 -8.89 14.21
C ALA A 444 5.64 -9.72 13.19
N SER A 445 6.24 -9.08 12.18
CA SER A 445 7.56 -9.51 11.72
C SER A 445 8.61 -8.78 12.57
N HIS A 446 9.01 -9.42 13.67
CA HIS A 446 10.21 -9.18 14.51
C HIS A 446 10.14 -8.12 15.62
N SER A 447 9.56 -8.46 16.78
CA SER A 447 10.18 -8.13 18.09
C SER A 447 9.47 -8.85 19.24
N TYR A 448 10.15 -9.84 19.83
CA TYR A 448 9.85 -10.36 21.16
C TYR A 448 10.22 -9.28 22.19
N SER A 449 9.29 -8.39 22.53
CA SER A 449 9.15 -7.72 23.85
C SER A 449 8.30 -6.44 23.72
N SER A 450 7.27 -6.33 24.57
CA SER A 450 6.33 -5.19 24.76
C SER A 450 5.12 -5.02 23.81
N THR A 451 4.23 -6.01 23.83
CA THR A 451 2.75 -5.92 24.10
C THR A 451 1.91 -4.67 23.71
N GLU A 452 2.10 -4.02 22.56
CA GLU A 452 1.00 -3.30 21.89
C GLU A 452 0.97 -3.65 20.38
N HIS A 453 -0.09 -4.33 19.93
CA HIS A 453 -0.25 -4.73 18.52
C HIS A 453 -0.49 -3.57 17.56
N PHE A 454 -1.00 -2.44 18.05
CA PHE A 454 -1.25 -1.24 17.25
C PHE A 454 -0.75 -0.01 18.00
N ASP A 455 -0.20 0.97 17.29
CA ASP A 455 0.04 2.28 17.89
C ASP A 455 -1.29 2.99 18.22
N LYS A 456 -1.22 3.99 19.09
CA LYS A 456 -2.40 4.73 19.55
C LYS A 456 -3.21 5.31 18.39
N GLN A 457 -2.57 5.94 17.39
CA GLN A 457 -3.28 6.60 16.30
C GLN A 457 -4.01 5.60 15.40
N THR A 458 -3.37 4.48 15.11
CA THR A 458 -3.98 3.37 14.35
C THR A 458 -5.21 2.81 15.10
N LYS A 459 -5.13 2.58 16.42
CA LYS A 459 -6.29 2.14 17.23
C LYS A 459 -7.47 3.11 17.15
N GLU A 460 -7.19 4.42 17.19
CA GLU A 460 -8.21 5.46 17.11
C GLU A 460 -8.93 5.47 15.76
N ILE A 461 -8.19 5.37 14.67
CA ILE A 461 -8.76 5.34 13.32
C ILE A 461 -9.62 4.07 13.13
N ILE A 462 -9.14 2.92 13.59
CA ILE A 462 -9.92 1.66 13.53
C ILE A 462 -11.21 1.79 14.34
N TYR A 463 -11.16 2.38 15.54
CA TYR A 463 -12.35 2.62 16.35
C TYR A 463 -13.36 3.52 15.64
N ASP A 464 -12.91 4.64 15.06
CA ASP A 464 -13.75 5.56 14.30
C ASP A 464 -14.41 4.88 13.09
N TYR A 465 -13.68 3.98 12.42
CA TYR A 465 -14.23 3.17 11.34
C TYR A 465 -15.36 2.26 11.84
N LEU A 466 -15.14 1.56 12.95
CA LEU A 466 -16.10 0.60 13.52
C LEU A 466 -17.41 1.26 13.96
N ILE A 467 -17.36 2.39 14.66
CA ILE A 467 -18.57 3.07 15.15
C ILE A 467 -19.45 3.62 14.02
N ARG A 468 -18.88 3.80 12.82
CA ARG A 468 -19.58 4.27 11.61
C ARG A 468 -20.16 3.12 10.77
N MET A 469 -19.90 1.86 11.13
CA MET A 469 -20.40 0.73 10.35
C MET A 469 -21.92 0.58 10.46
N HIS A 470 -22.57 0.39 9.31
CA HIS A 470 -23.99 0.04 9.26
C HIS A 470 -24.26 -1.34 9.86
N TYR A 471 -25.42 -1.51 10.49
CA TYR A 471 -25.84 -2.79 11.03
C TYR A 471 -26.18 -3.77 9.89
N THR A 472 -25.38 -4.83 9.75
CA THR A 472 -25.67 -5.99 8.89
C THR A 472 -25.01 -7.22 9.52
N LEU A 473 -25.50 -8.43 9.21
CA LEU A 473 -24.92 -9.67 9.75
C LEU A 473 -23.41 -9.80 9.41
N GLN A 474 -23.04 -9.48 8.17
CA GLN A 474 -21.63 -9.49 7.74
C GLN A 474 -20.79 -8.46 8.49
N ASN A 475 -21.30 -7.23 8.66
CA ASN A 475 -20.60 -6.18 9.40
C ASN A 475 -20.44 -6.52 10.89
N LYS A 476 -21.42 -7.20 11.50
CA LYS A 476 -21.31 -7.67 12.89
C LYS A 476 -20.14 -8.64 13.05
N GLU A 477 -20.09 -9.66 12.20
CA GLU A 477 -19.02 -10.66 12.24
C GLU A 477 -17.64 -10.02 12.02
N TYR A 478 -17.55 -9.09 11.07
CA TYR A 478 -16.33 -8.35 10.78
C TYR A 478 -15.93 -7.40 11.92
N ALA A 479 -16.89 -6.64 12.50
CA ALA A 479 -16.64 -5.78 13.64
C ALA A 479 -16.18 -6.57 14.87
N LYS A 480 -16.79 -7.74 15.13
CA LYS A 480 -16.35 -8.66 16.19
C LYS A 480 -14.93 -9.16 15.96
N PHE A 481 -14.56 -9.45 14.71
CA PHE A 481 -13.20 -9.83 14.35
C PHE A 481 -12.19 -8.71 14.64
N ILE A 482 -12.45 -7.48 14.20
CA ILE A 482 -11.54 -6.34 14.44
C ILE A 482 -11.49 -5.96 15.93
N LEU A 483 -12.63 -5.88 16.62
CA LEU A 483 -12.71 -5.48 18.02
C LEU A 483 -11.89 -6.41 18.94
N LYS A 484 -11.76 -7.69 18.58
CA LYS A 484 -10.90 -8.65 19.30
C LYS A 484 -9.41 -8.27 19.30
N GLN A 485 -8.99 -7.43 18.37
CA GLN A 485 -7.61 -7.00 18.19
C GLN A 485 -7.33 -5.66 18.88
N LEU A 486 -8.38 -4.94 19.27
CA LEU A 486 -8.28 -3.70 20.06
C LEU A 486 -8.33 -3.99 21.56
N ASP A 487 -7.76 -3.06 22.33
CA ASP A 487 -7.78 -3.09 23.79
C ASP A 487 -9.22 -3.10 24.33
N TYR A 488 -9.41 -3.69 25.52
CA TYR A 488 -10.71 -3.80 26.18
C TYR A 488 -11.47 -2.46 26.24
N LYS A 489 -10.79 -1.35 26.55
CA LYS A 489 -11.37 0.00 26.63
C LYS A 489 -12.09 0.45 25.34
N TYR A 490 -11.62 0.05 24.16
CA TYR A 490 -12.27 0.37 22.88
C TYR A 490 -13.55 -0.43 22.68
N ARG A 491 -13.58 -1.70 23.12
CA ARG A 491 -14.80 -2.53 23.09
C ARG A 491 -15.87 -1.97 24.01
N VAL A 492 -15.48 -1.56 25.22
CA VAL A 492 -16.41 -0.92 26.15
C VAL A 492 -16.93 0.39 25.56
N SER A 493 -16.06 1.22 25.01
CA SER A 493 -16.44 2.46 24.34
C SER A 493 -17.41 2.22 23.18
N PHE A 494 -17.16 1.21 22.33
CA PHE A 494 -18.03 0.85 21.21
C PHE A 494 -19.45 0.49 21.68
N ILE A 495 -19.58 -0.26 22.77
CA ILE A 495 -20.87 -0.62 23.36
C ILE A 495 -21.59 0.62 23.90
N PHE A 496 -20.89 1.46 24.66
CA PHE A 496 -21.47 2.71 25.18
C PHE A 496 -21.92 3.62 24.04
N TYR A 497 -21.12 3.75 22.98
CA TYR A 497 -21.46 4.54 21.80
C TYR A 497 -22.80 4.09 21.20
N HIS A 498 -22.92 2.81 20.83
CA HIS A 498 -24.12 2.32 20.17
C HIS A 498 -25.34 2.25 21.09
N MET A 499 -25.18 1.87 22.36
CA MET A 499 -26.28 1.79 23.34
C MET A 499 -26.86 3.16 23.71
N LEU A 500 -26.05 4.23 23.69
CA LEU A 500 -26.47 5.60 23.98
C LEU A 500 -26.74 6.44 22.72
N TYR A 501 -26.49 5.88 21.52
CA TYR A 501 -26.72 6.56 20.26
C TYR A 501 -28.21 6.95 20.09
N THR A 502 -28.49 8.04 19.38
CA THR A 502 -29.87 8.53 19.18
C THR A 502 -30.26 8.76 17.74
N GLY A 503 -29.39 8.43 16.78
CA GLY A 503 -29.70 8.45 15.35
C GLY A 503 -30.23 7.10 14.83
N GLU A 504 -30.14 6.91 13.51
CA GLU A 504 -30.74 5.79 12.75
C GLU A 504 -30.19 4.38 13.07
N SER A 505 -29.27 4.25 14.03
CA SER A 505 -28.61 2.97 14.37
C SER A 505 -29.36 2.16 15.45
N LEU A 506 -30.70 2.23 15.46
CA LEU A 506 -31.58 1.53 16.41
C LEU A 506 -31.38 0.01 16.43
N GLU A 507 -30.89 -0.58 15.34
CA GLU A 507 -30.67 -2.02 15.23
C GLU A 507 -29.52 -2.51 16.13
N TRP A 508 -28.43 -1.73 16.23
CA TRP A 508 -27.33 -2.06 17.14
C TRP A 508 -27.80 -2.13 18.60
N GLN A 509 -28.72 -1.25 19.02
CA GLN A 509 -29.28 -1.22 20.38
C GLN A 509 -30.13 -2.44 20.74
N LYS A 510 -30.67 -3.13 19.73
CA LYS A 510 -31.48 -4.34 19.93
C LYS A 510 -30.61 -5.57 20.12
N ASP A 511 -29.36 -5.53 19.65
CA ASP A 511 -28.45 -6.68 19.58
C ASP A 511 -27.55 -6.82 20.81
N VAL A 512 -28.17 -6.86 21.98
CA VAL A 512 -27.47 -6.89 23.27
C VAL A 512 -26.66 -8.18 23.47
N LEU A 513 -27.11 -9.30 22.88
CA LEU A 513 -26.38 -10.57 22.91
C LEU A 513 -25.02 -10.44 22.22
N PHE A 514 -24.96 -9.79 21.06
CA PHE A 514 -23.72 -9.53 20.34
C PHE A 514 -22.72 -8.71 21.17
N PHE A 515 -23.18 -7.65 21.85
CA PHE A 515 -22.30 -6.84 22.71
C PHE A 515 -21.74 -7.65 23.89
N ARG A 516 -22.54 -8.54 24.47
CA ARG A 516 -22.08 -9.46 25.52
C ARG A 516 -20.98 -10.39 25.01
N GLU A 517 -21.13 -10.97 23.82
CA GLU A 517 -20.11 -11.84 23.22
C GLU A 517 -18.77 -11.12 22.99
N ILE A 518 -18.79 -9.84 22.60
CA ILE A 518 -17.57 -9.05 22.39
C ILE A 518 -16.78 -8.87 23.71
N ILE A 519 -17.48 -8.68 24.82
CA ILE A 519 -16.88 -8.48 26.15
C ILE A 519 -16.41 -9.80 26.76
N GLN A 520 -17.18 -10.87 26.63
CA GLN A 520 -16.86 -12.16 27.26
C GLN A 520 -15.72 -12.94 26.59
N THR A 521 -15.30 -12.56 25.38
CA THR A 521 -14.26 -13.29 24.63
C THR A 521 -12.82 -12.92 25.01
N SER A 522 -12.60 -11.99 25.95
CA SER A 522 -11.25 -11.63 26.43
C SER A 522 -10.80 -12.49 27.61
N ARG A 523 -9.74 -13.29 27.40
CA ARG A 523 -8.98 -14.01 28.45
C ARG A 523 -7.77 -13.24 28.99
N TRP A 524 -7.57 -11.98 28.58
CA TRP A 524 -6.34 -11.22 28.83
C TRP A 524 -6.58 -10.06 29.80
N ASP A 525 -5.70 -9.98 30.79
CA ASP A 525 -5.71 -9.18 32.01
C ASP A 525 -6.40 -7.81 31.96
N GLU A 526 -7.31 -7.61 32.92
CA GLU A 526 -7.84 -6.34 33.42
C GLU A 526 -6.74 -5.47 34.10
N THR A 527 -5.59 -5.29 33.44
CA THR A 527 -4.47 -4.48 33.95
C THR A 527 -4.77 -2.97 33.99
N SER A 528 -5.87 -2.53 33.38
CA SER A 528 -6.33 -1.13 33.47
C SER A 528 -7.35 -0.99 34.60
N SER A 529 -7.10 -0.06 35.53
CA SER A 529 -8.05 0.24 36.59
C SER A 529 -9.40 0.63 36.00
N LYS A 530 -10.50 0.21 36.63
CA LYS A 530 -11.88 0.54 36.21
C LYS A 530 -12.06 2.05 35.96
N GLU A 531 -11.35 2.88 36.71
CA GLU A 531 -11.34 4.34 36.55
C GLU A 531 -10.66 4.82 35.25
N GLY A 532 -9.57 4.17 34.81
CA GLY A 532 -8.89 4.50 33.56
C GLY A 532 -9.75 4.20 32.33
N ILE A 533 -10.47 3.08 32.34
CA ILE A 533 -11.42 2.72 31.27
C ILE A 533 -12.57 3.71 31.23
N GLN A 534 -13.15 4.04 32.39
CA GLN A 534 -14.23 5.01 32.50
C GLN A 534 -13.84 6.39 31.94
N LYS A 535 -12.65 6.91 32.31
CA LYS A 535 -12.13 8.17 31.76
C LYS A 535 -11.98 8.11 30.25
N PHE A 536 -11.48 6.99 29.72
CA PHE A 536 -11.34 6.79 28.28
C PHE A 536 -12.70 6.81 27.56
N VAL A 537 -13.71 6.10 28.07
CA VAL A 537 -15.06 6.11 27.47
C VAL A 537 -15.68 7.51 27.51
N CYS A 538 -15.57 8.23 28.63
CA CYS A 538 -16.02 9.62 28.74
C CYS A 538 -15.39 10.51 27.66
N GLN A 539 -14.07 10.43 27.48
CA GLN A 539 -13.37 11.17 26.44
C GLN A 539 -13.90 10.81 25.05
N LYS A 540 -14.01 9.51 24.74
CA LYS A 540 -14.50 9.04 23.43
C LYS A 540 -15.93 9.47 23.12
N MET A 541 -16.81 9.47 24.11
CA MET A 541 -18.17 9.95 23.90
C MET A 541 -18.19 11.44 23.61
N ASN A 542 -17.47 12.25 24.41
CA ASN A 542 -17.39 13.70 24.23
C ASN A 542 -16.85 14.10 22.85
N ASP A 543 -15.82 13.40 22.36
CA ASP A 543 -15.18 13.68 21.07
C ASP A 543 -16.01 13.17 19.87
N SER A 544 -17.09 12.43 20.11
CA SER A 544 -17.92 11.82 19.06
C SER A 544 -19.15 12.66 18.69
N ASN A 545 -19.83 12.27 17.62
CA ASN A 545 -21.07 12.92 17.18
C ASN A 545 -22.22 12.87 18.21
N ILE A 546 -22.12 12.08 19.27
CA ILE A 546 -23.08 12.06 20.38
C ILE A 546 -22.61 12.80 21.63
N GLY A 547 -21.40 13.36 21.64
CA GLY A 547 -20.80 14.00 22.82
C GLY A 547 -21.56 15.23 23.30
N HIS A 548 -22.16 16.00 22.39
CA HIS A 548 -23.03 17.13 22.74
C HIS A 548 -24.33 16.72 23.47
N ARG A 549 -24.62 15.41 23.54
CA ARG A 549 -25.85 14.85 24.12
C ARG A 549 -25.60 14.06 25.40
N ILE A 550 -24.43 13.45 25.56
CA ILE A 550 -24.14 12.50 26.64
C ILE A 550 -23.13 13.12 27.62
N ASP A 551 -23.55 13.35 28.86
CA ASP A 551 -22.65 13.81 29.92
C ASP A 551 -21.78 12.65 30.46
N CYS A 552 -20.51 12.95 30.74
CA CYS A 552 -19.61 12.13 31.54
C CYS A 552 -20.24 11.63 32.85
N ASN A 553 -21.10 12.42 33.51
CA ASN A 553 -21.77 12.00 34.73
C ASN A 553 -22.73 10.82 34.51
N LEU A 554 -23.42 10.79 33.37
CA LEU A 554 -24.27 9.67 32.99
C LEU A 554 -23.45 8.40 32.77
N ILE A 555 -22.31 8.51 32.08
CA ILE A 555 -21.38 7.39 31.88
C ILE A 555 -20.88 6.88 33.24
N ARG A 556 -20.50 7.80 34.15
CA ARG A 556 -20.06 7.45 35.50
C ARG A 556 -21.14 6.73 36.30
N PHE A 557 -22.37 7.21 36.20
CA PHE A 557 -23.53 6.60 36.83
C PHE A 557 -23.78 5.18 36.31
N ILE A 558 -23.74 4.95 34.98
CA ILE A 558 -23.91 3.61 34.40
C ILE A 558 -22.83 2.67 34.94
N TYR A 559 -21.57 3.09 34.93
CA TYR A 559 -20.44 2.29 35.46
C TYR A 559 -20.63 1.87 36.92
N LYS A 560 -21.05 2.82 37.78
CA LYS A 560 -21.31 2.56 39.21
C LYS A 560 -22.38 1.47 39.41
N ASN A 561 -23.31 1.36 38.47
CA ASN A 561 -24.48 0.48 38.58
C ASN A 561 -24.42 -0.76 37.67
N LEU A 562 -23.30 -1.06 37.01
CA LEU A 562 -23.14 -2.25 36.14
C LEU A 562 -23.35 -3.58 36.90
N HIS A 563 -23.06 -3.60 38.20
CA HIS A 563 -23.21 -4.79 39.06
C HIS A 563 -24.23 -4.57 40.17
N MET A 564 -25.25 -3.73 39.92
CA MET A 564 -26.32 -3.50 40.90
C MET A 564 -26.96 -4.84 41.32
N GLN A 565 -27.12 -5.04 42.63
CA GLN A 565 -27.74 -6.24 43.22
C GLN A 565 -29.23 -6.04 43.52
N GLN A 566 -29.68 -4.79 43.62
CA GLN A 566 -31.07 -4.42 43.87
C GLN A 566 -31.39 -3.11 43.15
N LEU A 567 -32.61 -2.99 42.63
CA LEU A 567 -33.14 -1.72 42.15
C LEU A 567 -33.58 -0.88 43.35
N ASN A 568 -33.23 0.39 43.36
CA ASN A 568 -33.64 1.35 44.38
C ASN A 568 -34.22 2.63 43.74
N LYS A 569 -34.78 3.50 44.58
CA LYS A 569 -35.42 4.74 44.14
C LYS A 569 -34.44 5.68 43.42
N GLU A 570 -33.23 5.86 43.94
CA GLU A 570 -32.22 6.75 43.33
C GLU A 570 -31.85 6.32 41.90
N ILE A 571 -31.64 5.01 41.70
CA ILE A 571 -31.29 4.46 40.39
C ILE A 571 -32.46 4.64 39.42
N LEU A 572 -33.67 4.36 39.88
CA LEU A 572 -34.88 4.51 39.09
C LEU A 572 -35.10 5.96 38.70
N ASP A 573 -35.11 6.89 39.67
CA ASP A 573 -35.31 8.33 39.45
C ASP A 573 -34.28 8.88 38.44
N MET A 574 -33.02 8.44 38.51
CA MET A 574 -32.02 8.80 37.51
C MET A 574 -32.39 8.31 36.10
N CYS A 575 -32.84 7.06 35.97
CA CYS A 575 -33.29 6.50 34.68
C CYS A 575 -34.55 7.17 34.14
N LEU A 576 -35.37 7.80 34.98
CA LEU A 576 -36.58 8.51 34.55
C LEU A 576 -36.29 9.95 34.13
N ASN A 577 -35.33 10.59 34.77
CA ASN A 577 -34.97 11.99 34.51
C ASN A 577 -33.97 12.14 33.35
N GLU A 578 -33.17 11.11 33.07
CA GLU A 578 -32.17 11.13 32.00
C GLU A 578 -32.77 10.81 30.63
N ARG A 579 -32.58 11.72 29.67
CA ARG A 579 -33.15 11.58 28.32
C ARG A 579 -32.62 10.37 27.54
N TYR A 580 -31.40 9.93 27.84
CA TYR A 580 -30.68 8.91 27.06
C TYR A 580 -30.56 7.56 27.77
N LEU A 581 -31.06 7.47 29.01
CA LEU A 581 -31.07 6.25 29.78
C LEU A 581 -32.51 5.85 30.06
N SER A 582 -32.77 4.55 30.05
CA SER A 582 -34.00 3.95 30.54
C SER A 582 -33.62 2.82 31.48
N TYR A 583 -34.56 2.38 32.32
CA TYR A 583 -34.31 1.23 33.16
C TYR A 583 -33.99 -0.03 32.33
N ALA A 584 -34.65 -0.23 31.19
CA ALA A 584 -34.35 -1.34 30.28
C ALA A 584 -32.94 -1.25 29.71
N ARG A 585 -32.48 -0.04 29.32
CA ARG A 585 -31.09 0.18 28.88
C ARG A 585 -30.08 -0.09 29.99
N LEU A 586 -30.31 0.38 31.21
CA LEU A 586 -29.43 0.10 32.34
C LEU A 586 -29.34 -1.41 32.62
N LEU A 587 -30.47 -2.12 32.53
CA LEU A 587 -30.51 -3.57 32.70
C LEU A 587 -29.76 -4.30 31.57
N LYS A 588 -29.82 -3.80 30.33
CA LYS A 588 -29.01 -4.30 29.21
C LYS A 588 -27.51 -4.08 29.45
N PHE A 589 -27.10 -2.92 29.98
CA PHE A 589 -25.70 -2.67 30.38
C PHE A 589 -25.24 -3.65 31.47
N ASN A 590 -26.06 -3.86 32.51
CA ASN A 590 -25.79 -4.87 33.55
C ASN A 590 -25.62 -6.26 32.94
N TYR A 591 -26.51 -6.67 32.02
CA TYR A 591 -26.38 -7.94 31.31
C TYR A 591 -25.07 -8.04 30.51
N ILE A 592 -24.70 -7.01 29.74
CA ILE A 592 -23.50 -7.07 28.89
C ILE A 592 -22.22 -7.23 29.72
N PHE A 593 -22.10 -6.48 30.82
CA PHE A 593 -20.85 -6.36 31.59
C PHE A 593 -20.78 -7.24 32.85
N SER A 594 -21.89 -7.86 33.29
CA SER A 594 -21.88 -8.66 34.50
C SER A 594 -21.59 -10.15 34.22
N GLU A 595 -20.55 -10.67 34.88
CA GLU A 595 -20.25 -12.09 34.95
C GLU A 595 -21.29 -12.84 35.81
N ASN A 596 -21.64 -12.26 36.96
CA ASN A 596 -22.68 -12.75 37.84
C ASN A 596 -24.03 -12.21 37.41
N ARG A 597 -24.99 -13.10 37.16
CA ARG A 597 -26.38 -12.73 36.89
C ARG A 597 -27.08 -12.61 38.24
N PRO A 598 -27.31 -11.40 38.78
CA PRO A 598 -28.01 -11.27 40.05
C PRO A 598 -29.34 -12.01 39.95
N SER A 599 -29.61 -12.86 40.94
CA SER A 599 -30.92 -13.48 41.05
C SER A 599 -31.94 -12.36 41.22
N PRO A 600 -33.07 -12.36 40.50
CA PRO A 600 -34.09 -11.33 40.70
C PRO A 600 -34.83 -11.53 42.04
N PHE A 601 -34.50 -12.56 42.83
CA PHE A 601 -34.97 -12.72 44.19
C PHE A 601 -34.52 -11.48 44.99
N SER A 602 -35.49 -10.79 45.59
CA SER A 602 -35.38 -9.47 46.24
C SER A 602 -34.84 -8.28 45.43
N PHE A 603 -34.43 -8.47 44.18
CA PHE A 603 -33.94 -7.39 43.31
C PHE A 603 -34.94 -6.23 43.16
N TYR A 604 -36.23 -6.55 43.16
CA TYR A 604 -37.33 -5.60 43.01
C TYR A 604 -38.01 -5.23 44.34
N ASP A 605 -37.45 -5.61 45.50
CA ASP A 605 -38.05 -5.38 46.82
C ASP A 605 -37.82 -3.95 47.31
N PHE A 606 -38.45 -3.01 46.61
CA PHE A 606 -38.59 -1.61 47.00
C PHE A 606 -39.97 -1.09 46.52
N GLU A 607 -40.40 0.07 47.00
CA GLU A 607 -41.68 0.68 46.61
C GLU A 607 -41.65 1.18 45.14
N ILE A 608 -41.83 0.25 44.21
CA ILE A 608 -41.87 0.44 42.76
C ILE A 608 -42.91 1.48 42.31
N ASN A 609 -43.96 1.68 43.11
CA ASN A 609 -45.06 2.59 42.80
C ASN A 609 -44.78 4.07 43.16
N SER A 610 -43.62 4.38 43.76
CA SER A 610 -43.25 5.74 44.19
C SER A 610 -42.55 6.58 43.11
N GLY A 611 -42.04 5.96 42.03
CA GLY A 611 -41.39 6.66 40.91
C GLY A 611 -42.41 7.16 39.90
N LYS A 612 -42.72 8.46 39.91
CA LYS A 612 -43.58 9.10 38.90
C LYS A 612 -42.72 9.91 37.93
N ASN A 613 -42.86 9.65 36.64
CA ASN A 613 -42.25 10.47 35.60
C ASN A 613 -43.01 11.81 35.50
N SER A 614 -42.32 12.89 35.10
CA SER A 614 -42.93 14.22 34.90
C SER A 614 -44.00 14.26 33.80
N TYR A 615 -44.05 13.22 32.96
CA TYR A 615 -44.90 13.10 31.78
C TYR A 615 -45.94 11.97 31.85
N TYR A 616 -46.62 11.72 32.98
CA TYR A 616 -47.75 10.76 33.10
C TYR A 616 -47.53 9.29 32.60
N GLN A 617 -46.38 8.95 32.02
CA GLN A 617 -46.05 7.63 31.49
C GLN A 617 -45.41 6.79 32.58
N ASP A 618 -46.04 5.65 32.87
CA ASP A 618 -45.53 4.68 33.84
C ASP A 618 -44.30 3.97 33.28
N TRP A 619 -43.19 4.12 33.99
CA TRP A 619 -41.90 3.57 33.60
C TRP A 619 -41.92 2.06 33.43
N LYS A 620 -42.81 1.35 34.13
CA LYS A 620 -43.00 -0.09 33.98
C LYS A 620 -43.49 -0.42 32.57
N ILE A 621 -44.43 0.37 32.05
CA ILE A 621 -44.96 0.20 30.70
C ILE A 621 -43.89 0.54 29.67
N GLU A 622 -43.15 1.64 29.86
CA GLU A 622 -42.03 2.00 28.98
C GLU A 622 -40.92 0.94 28.98
N PHE A 623 -40.63 0.33 30.14
CA PHE A 623 -39.73 -0.82 30.22
C PHE A 623 -40.23 -1.98 29.35
N LEU A 624 -41.52 -2.35 29.45
CA LEU A 624 -42.10 -3.42 28.63
C LEU A 624 -42.03 -3.09 27.13
N LYS A 625 -42.35 -1.84 26.74
CA LYS A 625 -42.22 -1.35 25.36
C LYS A 625 -40.79 -1.44 24.84
N GLU A 626 -39.80 -1.14 25.66
CA GLU A 626 -38.40 -1.26 25.27
C GLU A 626 -37.94 -2.71 25.16
N MET A 627 -38.49 -3.62 25.96
CA MET A 627 -38.16 -5.04 25.90
C MET A 627 -38.75 -5.71 24.64
N ILE A 628 -39.97 -5.38 24.23
CA ILE A 628 -40.57 -5.93 22.99
C ILE A 628 -39.87 -5.45 21.71
N LYS A 629 -39.14 -4.32 21.77
CA LYS A 629 -38.31 -3.86 20.63
C LYS A 629 -37.10 -4.77 20.36
N ALA A 630 -36.73 -5.63 21.32
CA ALA A 630 -35.65 -6.61 21.19
C ALA A 630 -36.14 -8.02 21.61
N PRO A 631 -37.03 -8.67 20.82
CA PRO A 631 -37.69 -9.91 21.22
C PRO A 631 -36.73 -11.04 21.57
N ASN A 632 -35.57 -11.10 20.92
CA ASN A 632 -34.52 -12.09 21.18
C ASN A 632 -34.07 -12.11 22.65
N LEU A 633 -34.12 -10.97 23.35
CA LEU A 633 -33.76 -10.88 24.77
C LEU A 633 -34.78 -11.56 25.66
N LEU A 634 -36.06 -11.59 25.27
CA LEU A 634 -37.13 -12.22 26.05
C LEU A 634 -36.93 -13.73 26.20
N HIS A 635 -36.18 -14.35 25.29
CA HIS A 635 -35.83 -15.77 25.36
C HIS A 635 -34.65 -16.05 26.30
N ASP A 636 -33.78 -15.07 26.55
CA ASP A 636 -32.64 -15.21 27.46
C ASP A 636 -33.10 -15.32 28.93
N GLN A 637 -32.46 -16.23 29.68
CA GLN A 637 -32.82 -16.51 31.07
C GLN A 637 -32.76 -15.29 31.98
N PHE A 638 -31.77 -14.41 31.82
CA PHE A 638 -31.64 -13.22 32.63
C PHE A 638 -32.85 -12.31 32.47
N PHE A 639 -33.17 -11.92 31.24
CA PHE A 639 -34.28 -11.00 30.98
C PHE A 639 -35.63 -11.64 31.26
N SER A 640 -35.83 -12.92 30.94
CA SER A 640 -37.09 -13.62 31.25
C SER A 640 -37.41 -13.66 32.75
N LEU A 641 -36.40 -13.89 33.60
CA LEU A 641 -36.57 -13.93 35.05
C LEU A 641 -36.79 -12.52 35.63
N HIS A 642 -36.05 -11.52 35.16
CA HIS A 642 -36.27 -10.12 35.54
C HIS A 642 -37.66 -9.62 35.14
N LEU A 643 -38.09 -9.93 33.90
CA LEU A 643 -39.43 -9.62 33.41
C LEU A 643 -40.50 -10.28 34.27
N TYR A 644 -40.38 -11.57 34.55
CA TYR A 644 -41.33 -12.30 35.40
C TYR A 644 -41.45 -11.67 36.80
N SER A 645 -40.32 -11.37 37.45
CA SER A 645 -40.30 -10.76 38.78
C SER A 645 -40.84 -9.34 38.79
N LEU A 646 -40.53 -8.52 37.78
CA LEU A 646 -41.09 -7.18 37.65
C LEU A 646 -42.60 -7.24 37.41
N CYS A 647 -43.05 -8.06 36.46
CA CYS A 647 -44.45 -8.18 36.07
C CYS A 647 -45.39 -8.56 37.22
N LYS A 648 -44.92 -9.30 38.24
CA LYS A 648 -45.66 -9.54 39.50
C LYS A 648 -46.10 -8.25 40.21
N LYS A 649 -45.35 -7.17 40.01
CA LYS A 649 -45.52 -5.87 40.68
C LYS A 649 -46.09 -4.81 39.73
N VAL A 650 -46.31 -5.15 38.46
CA VAL A 650 -46.86 -4.24 37.45
C VAL A 650 -48.39 -4.32 37.46
N THR A 651 -49.03 -3.22 37.80
CA THR A 651 -50.47 -3.00 37.67
C THR A 651 -50.72 -1.92 36.63
N TYR A 652 -51.83 -2.05 35.88
CA TYR A 652 -52.23 -1.09 34.86
C TYR A 652 -53.46 -0.32 35.32
N THR A 653 -53.47 1.00 35.12
CA THR A 653 -54.68 1.81 35.22
C THR A 653 -55.46 1.76 33.91
N LEU A 654 -56.77 2.04 33.95
CA LEU A 654 -57.60 2.04 32.74
C LEU A 654 -57.13 3.07 31.70
N GLU A 655 -56.67 4.23 32.15
CA GLU A 655 -56.07 5.26 31.28
C GLU A 655 -54.85 4.72 30.53
N GLN A 656 -53.97 3.97 31.20
CA GLN A 656 -52.78 3.37 30.59
C GLN A 656 -53.15 2.32 29.55
N LEU A 657 -54.19 1.51 29.83
CA LEU A 657 -54.71 0.54 28.87
C LEU A 657 -55.28 1.26 27.63
N ALA A 658 -56.02 2.35 27.84
CA ALA A 658 -56.70 3.09 26.78
C ALA A 658 -55.76 3.80 25.78
N VAL A 659 -54.47 3.99 26.12
CA VAL A 659 -53.50 4.67 25.25
C VAL A 659 -52.49 3.74 24.58
N GLU A 660 -52.37 2.49 25.02
CA GLU A 660 -51.40 1.54 24.47
C GLU A 660 -51.99 0.74 23.28
N ASN A 661 -51.25 0.75 22.16
CA ASN A 661 -51.68 0.17 20.88
C ASN A 661 -50.96 -1.14 20.53
N ASP A 662 -49.83 -1.46 21.16
CA ASP A 662 -49.10 -2.70 20.89
C ASP A 662 -49.48 -3.79 21.89
N PHE A 663 -50.25 -4.78 21.44
CA PHE A 663 -50.72 -5.89 22.27
C PHE A 663 -49.58 -6.63 22.99
N ARG A 664 -48.36 -6.60 22.44
CA ARG A 664 -47.21 -7.32 22.98
C ARG A 664 -46.85 -6.82 24.38
N VAL A 665 -47.09 -5.55 24.69
CA VAL A 665 -46.87 -4.96 26.03
C VAL A 665 -47.68 -5.72 27.09
N PHE A 666 -48.95 -5.99 26.80
CA PHE A 666 -49.84 -6.77 27.65
C PHE A 666 -49.48 -8.24 27.64
N PHE A 667 -49.14 -8.76 26.46
CA PHE A 667 -48.91 -10.18 26.24
C PHE A 667 -47.68 -10.76 26.95
N ILE A 668 -46.59 -9.97 27.06
CA ILE A 668 -45.37 -10.41 27.75
C ILE A 668 -45.49 -10.38 29.28
N ASN A 669 -46.49 -9.65 29.80
CA ASN A 669 -46.81 -9.67 31.22
C ASN A 669 -47.68 -10.90 31.55
N HIS A 670 -47.06 -11.90 32.17
CA HIS A 670 -47.71 -13.16 32.52
C HIS A 670 -48.83 -13.03 33.56
N PHE A 671 -48.86 -11.92 34.29
CA PHE A 671 -49.84 -11.60 35.32
C PHE A 671 -50.91 -10.62 34.85
N PHE A 672 -50.83 -10.16 33.59
CA PHE A 672 -51.83 -9.23 33.07
C PHE A 672 -53.14 -9.95 32.76
N GLU A 673 -54.22 -9.39 33.29
CA GLU A 673 -55.57 -9.91 33.14
C GLU A 673 -56.53 -8.73 33.00
N LEU A 674 -57.52 -8.85 32.10
CA LEU A 674 -58.56 -7.85 31.91
C LEU A 674 -59.88 -8.43 32.40
N SER A 675 -60.41 -7.86 33.49
CA SER A 675 -61.73 -8.25 34.02
C SER A 675 -62.87 -7.74 33.15
N GLU A 676 -64.05 -8.34 33.30
CA GLU A 676 -65.29 -7.87 32.66
C GLU A 676 -65.59 -6.41 33.03
N SER A 677 -65.43 -6.01 34.30
CA SER A 677 -65.64 -4.63 34.75
C SER A 677 -64.72 -3.64 34.03
N ASN A 678 -63.43 -3.98 33.91
CA ASN A 678 -62.44 -3.12 33.24
C ASN A 678 -62.75 -3.02 31.74
N PHE A 679 -63.19 -4.11 31.12
CA PHE A 679 -63.58 -4.12 29.71
C PHE A 679 -64.82 -3.25 29.45
N VAL A 680 -65.86 -3.37 30.28
CA VAL A 680 -67.07 -2.53 30.20
C VAL A 680 -66.71 -1.05 30.37
N GLU A 681 -65.85 -0.73 31.34
CA GLU A 681 -65.43 0.64 31.58
C GLU A 681 -64.60 1.21 30.42
N LEU A 682 -63.73 0.40 29.81
CA LEU A 682 -62.97 0.79 28.61
C LEU A 682 -63.84 1.01 27.37
N ILE A 683 -65.00 0.35 27.26
CA ILE A 683 -65.95 0.58 26.17
C ILE A 683 -66.76 1.86 26.42
N ASN A 684 -67.19 2.08 27.66
CA ASN A 684 -68.13 3.14 27.99
C ASN A 684 -67.46 4.50 28.19
N ASN A 685 -66.27 4.51 28.80
CA ASN A 685 -65.60 5.75 29.23
C ASN A 685 -64.35 6.08 28.41
N TYR A 686 -63.84 5.13 27.63
CA TYR A 686 -62.61 5.28 26.84
C TYR A 686 -62.82 4.73 25.41
N TYR A 687 -61.88 5.01 24.49
CA TYR A 687 -61.88 4.38 23.18
C TYR A 687 -61.03 3.12 23.21
N LEU A 688 -61.62 1.98 22.89
CA LEU A 688 -60.95 0.69 22.99
C LEU A 688 -59.97 0.51 21.81
N ARG A 689 -58.69 0.69 22.11
CA ARG A 689 -57.56 0.63 21.16
C ARG A 689 -57.26 -0.77 20.65
N THR A 690 -56.66 -0.83 19.45
CA THR A 690 -56.30 -2.05 18.73
C THR A 690 -55.49 -3.02 19.58
N GLY A 691 -54.53 -2.54 20.39
CA GLY A 691 -53.67 -3.40 21.20
C GLY A 691 -54.41 -4.25 22.24
N ILE A 692 -55.46 -3.71 22.87
CA ILE A 692 -56.31 -4.48 23.81
C ILE A 692 -57.14 -5.51 23.03
N ILE A 693 -57.72 -5.13 21.89
CA ILE A 693 -58.50 -6.06 21.06
C ILE A 693 -57.62 -7.21 20.59
N GLU A 694 -56.45 -6.92 20.03
CA GLU A 694 -55.46 -7.90 19.60
C GLU A 694 -55.04 -8.85 20.73
N PHE A 695 -54.82 -8.32 21.94
CA PHE A 695 -54.55 -9.14 23.13
C PHE A 695 -55.74 -10.07 23.44
N LEU A 696 -56.97 -9.54 23.44
CA LEU A 696 -58.18 -10.32 23.71
C LEU A 696 -58.46 -11.36 22.63
N ILE A 697 -58.13 -11.08 21.36
CA ILE A 697 -58.20 -12.06 20.26
C ILE A 697 -57.31 -13.26 20.57
N LEU A 698 -56.06 -13.04 20.98
CA LEU A 698 -55.12 -14.12 21.35
C LEU A 698 -55.57 -14.92 22.57
N LYS A 699 -56.41 -14.30 23.41
CA LYS A 699 -56.94 -14.84 24.67
C LYS A 699 -58.37 -15.35 24.57
N PHE A 700 -58.98 -15.25 23.39
CA PHE A 700 -60.40 -15.47 23.17
C PHE A 700 -60.88 -16.90 23.53
N SER A 701 -60.00 -17.90 23.39
CA SER A 701 -60.31 -19.29 23.73
C SER A 701 -60.09 -19.65 25.21
N GLU A 702 -59.57 -18.73 26.03
CA GLU A 702 -59.31 -18.98 27.45
C GLU A 702 -60.58 -18.72 28.29
N GLU A 703 -60.88 -19.63 29.23
CA GLU A 703 -62.09 -19.62 30.07
C GLU A 703 -62.33 -18.27 30.79
N LYS A 704 -61.23 -17.63 31.21
CA LYS A 704 -61.26 -16.34 31.89
C LYS A 704 -61.89 -15.20 31.07
N TYR A 705 -61.90 -15.32 29.74
CA TYR A 705 -62.40 -14.29 28.83
C TYR A 705 -63.75 -14.64 28.20
N GLU A 706 -64.47 -15.63 28.74
CA GLU A 706 -65.79 -16.00 28.24
C GLU A 706 -66.84 -14.88 28.32
N TYR A 707 -66.63 -13.87 29.17
CA TYR A 707 -67.48 -12.69 29.21
C TYR A 707 -67.58 -11.97 27.86
N LEU A 708 -66.57 -12.08 26.99
CA LEU A 708 -66.60 -11.53 25.63
C LEU A 708 -67.67 -12.17 24.73
N LYS A 709 -68.16 -13.36 25.10
CA LYS A 709 -69.20 -14.12 24.37
C LYS A 709 -70.61 -13.80 24.87
N LYS A 710 -70.78 -13.01 25.94
CA LYS A 710 -72.10 -12.61 26.46
C LYS A 710 -72.79 -11.68 25.46
N GLU A 711 -74.10 -11.84 25.27
CA GLU A 711 -74.89 -11.04 24.30
C GLU A 711 -74.76 -9.52 24.47
N SER A 712 -74.60 -9.05 25.71
CA SER A 712 -74.44 -7.62 26.01
C SER A 712 -73.10 -7.03 25.58
N LEU A 713 -72.05 -7.85 25.46
CA LEU A 713 -70.66 -7.39 25.20
C LEU A 713 -70.13 -7.82 23.83
N ILE A 714 -70.65 -8.93 23.29
CA ILE A 714 -70.22 -9.50 22.01
C ILE A 714 -70.39 -8.52 20.84
N LYS A 715 -71.43 -7.68 20.87
CA LYS A 715 -71.66 -6.64 19.83
C LYS A 715 -70.55 -5.60 19.82
N HIS A 716 -70.12 -5.13 20.99
CA HIS A 716 -69.04 -4.14 21.10
C HIS A 716 -67.69 -4.73 20.71
N PHE A 717 -67.38 -5.95 21.17
CA PHE A 717 -66.14 -6.63 20.81
C PHE A 717 -66.08 -6.94 19.31
N SER A 718 -67.14 -7.50 18.73
CA SER A 718 -67.21 -7.85 17.31
C SER A 718 -67.12 -6.62 16.38
N SER A 719 -67.75 -5.50 16.73
CA SER A 719 -67.63 -4.25 15.93
C SER A 719 -66.18 -3.80 15.83
N ARG A 720 -65.47 -3.74 16.95
CA ARG A 720 -64.05 -3.32 16.99
C ARG A 720 -63.14 -4.27 16.24
N VAL A 721 -63.41 -5.56 16.33
CA VAL A 721 -62.70 -6.58 15.55
C VAL A 721 -62.96 -6.42 14.04
N LYS A 722 -64.22 -6.17 13.62
CA LYS A 722 -64.57 -5.88 12.21
C LYS A 722 -63.86 -4.64 11.67
N GLU A 723 -63.79 -3.59 12.49
CA GLU A 723 -63.11 -2.34 12.13
C GLU A 723 -61.62 -2.56 11.85
N ILE A 724 -60.91 -3.31 12.71
CA ILE A 724 -59.49 -3.65 12.49
C ILE A 724 -59.29 -4.44 11.18
N PHE A 725 -60.13 -5.43 10.92
CA PHE A 725 -60.03 -6.22 9.68
C PHE A 725 -60.35 -5.38 8.43
N HIS A 726 -61.30 -4.45 8.53
CA HIS A 726 -61.63 -3.53 7.44
C HIS A 726 -60.49 -2.54 7.18
N GLU A 727 -59.85 -2.03 8.23
CA GLU A 727 -58.70 -1.11 8.13
C GLU A 727 -57.47 -1.80 7.52
N GLU A 728 -57.17 -3.05 7.88
CA GLU A 728 -56.00 -3.78 7.36
C GLU A 728 -56.23 -4.49 6.01
N ASN A 729 -57.49 -4.65 5.57
CA ASN A 729 -57.89 -5.28 4.31
C ASN A 729 -57.27 -6.68 4.08
N ILE A 730 -57.22 -7.51 5.13
CA ILE A 730 -56.73 -8.89 5.09
C ILE A 730 -57.74 -9.90 5.64
N SER A 731 -57.62 -11.15 5.22
CA SER A 731 -58.51 -12.22 5.68
C SER A 731 -58.31 -12.52 7.18
N ILE A 732 -59.36 -13.02 7.85
CA ILE A 732 -59.28 -13.41 9.28
C ILE A 732 -58.13 -14.39 9.53
N ASP A 733 -57.97 -15.37 8.63
CA ASP A 733 -56.94 -16.41 8.78
C ASP A 733 -55.53 -15.82 8.61
N GLU A 734 -55.35 -14.87 7.67
CA GLU A 734 -54.08 -14.16 7.46
C GLU A 734 -53.74 -13.23 8.63
N TYR A 735 -54.72 -12.49 9.16
CA TYR A 735 -54.53 -11.62 10.31
C TYR A 735 -54.17 -12.41 11.57
N VAL A 736 -54.90 -13.49 11.86
CA VAL A 736 -54.61 -14.36 13.02
C VAL A 736 -53.21 -14.97 12.90
N ASN A 737 -52.79 -15.36 11.68
CA ASN A 737 -51.41 -15.78 11.43
C ASN A 737 -50.39 -14.69 11.78
N ASN A 738 -50.58 -13.47 11.27
CA ASN A 738 -49.68 -12.34 11.52
C ASN A 738 -49.60 -12.00 13.02
N LEU A 739 -50.74 -12.00 13.71
CA LEU A 739 -50.84 -11.73 15.13
C LEU A 739 -50.13 -12.81 15.97
N ILE A 740 -50.32 -14.10 15.63
CA ILE A 740 -49.63 -15.21 16.28
C ILE A 740 -48.14 -15.18 16.01
N ASN A 741 -47.69 -14.84 14.80
CA ASN A 741 -46.28 -14.69 14.48
C ASN A 741 -45.62 -13.61 15.36
N ARG A 742 -46.23 -12.42 15.45
CA ARG A 742 -45.79 -11.33 16.34
C ARG A 742 -45.78 -11.75 17.82
N ALA A 743 -46.73 -12.58 18.25
CA ALA A 743 -46.80 -13.09 19.61
C ALA A 743 -45.68 -14.12 19.91
N ASN A 744 -45.39 -14.99 18.94
CA ASN A 744 -44.37 -16.02 19.04
C ASN A 744 -42.95 -15.44 19.09
N GLU A 745 -42.70 -14.30 18.46
CA GLU A 745 -41.43 -13.56 18.60
C GLU A 745 -41.10 -13.26 20.08
N CYS A 746 -42.12 -13.05 20.91
CA CYS A 746 -41.98 -12.62 22.31
C CYS A 746 -42.09 -13.74 23.34
N ARG A 747 -42.21 -15.02 22.93
CA ARG A 747 -42.39 -16.17 23.85
C ARG A 747 -41.45 -17.33 23.58
N ARG A 748 -40.98 -17.96 24.66
CA ARG A 748 -40.18 -19.18 24.58
C ARG A 748 -40.91 -20.36 23.93
N ASN A 749 -42.20 -20.49 24.20
CA ASN A 749 -43.03 -21.55 23.65
C ASN A 749 -44.02 -20.96 22.66
N ALA A 750 -43.97 -21.43 21.41
CA ALA A 750 -44.86 -20.99 20.36
C ALA A 750 -46.32 -21.36 20.68
N ILE A 751 -47.26 -20.51 20.26
CA ILE A 751 -48.69 -20.80 20.25
C ILE A 751 -48.92 -21.96 19.28
N LEU A 752 -49.50 -23.05 19.79
CA LEU A 752 -49.76 -24.26 19.01
C LEU A 752 -50.79 -24.02 17.90
N VAL A 753 -50.65 -24.76 16.80
CA VAL A 753 -51.58 -24.74 15.65
C VAL A 753 -53.02 -25.03 16.05
N ILE A 754 -53.23 -25.89 17.06
CA ILE A 754 -54.56 -26.21 17.60
C ILE A 754 -55.21 -24.95 18.19
N LYS A 755 -54.47 -24.18 19.00
CA LYS A 755 -54.95 -22.93 19.61
C LYS A 755 -55.26 -21.86 18.56
N LYS A 756 -54.47 -21.80 17.49
CA LYS A 756 -54.78 -20.96 16.32
C LYS A 756 -56.15 -21.30 15.72
N GLY A 757 -56.42 -22.59 15.45
CA GLY A 757 -57.70 -23.02 14.87
C GLY A 757 -58.90 -22.82 15.80
N GLU A 758 -58.69 -22.76 17.12
CA GLU A 758 -59.73 -22.35 18.08
C GLU A 758 -60.04 -20.86 18.00
N ILE A 759 -59.01 -20.01 17.92
CA ILE A 759 -59.15 -18.56 17.76
C ILE A 759 -59.89 -18.25 16.46
N GLU A 760 -59.47 -18.82 15.32
CA GLU A 760 -60.11 -18.60 14.01
C GLU A 760 -61.58 -18.99 14.00
N ARG A 761 -61.92 -20.18 14.52
CA ARG A 761 -63.32 -20.63 14.62
C ARG A 761 -64.14 -19.73 15.56
N GLY A 762 -63.53 -19.30 16.66
CA GLY A 762 -64.12 -18.39 17.63
C GLY A 762 -64.48 -17.03 17.02
N LEU A 763 -63.53 -16.42 16.32
CA LEU A 763 -63.73 -15.14 15.64
C LEU A 763 -64.77 -15.24 14.51
N LYS A 764 -64.68 -16.28 13.65
CA LYS A 764 -65.66 -16.51 12.58
C LYS A 764 -67.09 -16.63 13.13
N LYS A 765 -67.28 -17.29 14.27
CA LYS A 765 -68.59 -17.38 14.94
C LYS A 765 -69.08 -16.02 15.41
N ILE A 766 -68.25 -15.25 16.12
CA ILE A 766 -68.65 -13.95 16.67
C ILE A 766 -68.94 -12.91 15.59
N LEU A 767 -68.19 -12.93 14.48
CA LEU A 767 -68.38 -11.98 13.38
C LEU A 767 -69.68 -12.23 12.59
N ASN A 768 -70.20 -13.45 12.66
CA ASN A 768 -71.47 -13.89 12.06
C ASN A 768 -72.68 -13.72 13.00
N VAL A 769 -72.50 -13.27 14.25
CA VAL A 769 -73.57 -13.08 15.27
C VAL A 769 -74.23 -11.68 15.18
N VAL A 770 -73.91 -10.89 14.15
CA VAL A 770 -74.60 -9.63 13.83
C VAL A 770 -75.03 -9.62 12.38
#